data_AF-A0A8J7SVD5-F1
#
_entry.id   AF-A0A8J7SVD5-F1
#
_cell.length_a   1.000
_cell.length_b   1.000
_cell.length_c   1.000
_cell.angle_alpha   90.00
_cell.angle_beta   90.00
_cell.angle_gamma   90.00
#
_symmetry.space_group_name_H-M   'P 1'
#
loop_
_entity.id
_entity.type
_entity.pdbx_description
1 polymer ?
#
loop_
_entity_poly.entity_id
_entity_poly.type
_entity_poly.pdbx_seq_one_letter_code
_entity_poly.pdbx_strand_id
1 'polypeptide(L)'
;MENCESRGSVTGCSNVGGIAGLVPRGTITLCINRATVTGSSQSGKYIGGIVGYGKGLSFCANYADITAEGSSVGGLVGYVFPDINNEGMSNCMNVGNVIGKQNVGGLAGECFAPQNTNNYSIGRVEATNQYAGLLVGKYGNDPSKAFANTYYVEEGLVVENGTATAGKYYGDGTISASAQAVHQADVASGKLASLLASVNSTWGQDLEQENTYPVLNGKTVYFSGSKLCNGHLLSEAYTNDQTKETATPAHSQEYEDGGFCTVCHESRELHGKGTANDPYLISNVAQLEYLRDQSNLGNGQITAHAKLVNDIDLAYASASSWIPVSKSNAFAGTFDGNGHCIKNLYSSFYQGGYVGLFGYVNGATIKNLTVEGVIESSCSNQGMIAGQSVGANFYNCVAKGRINTSGSADYVGGITGWVTRNSPSIPVVRSCASYVDIVSTGTFAGGIIGKSNHSIIMEACANYGNVTGKINVGGLMGYTDPQSDSHITNCYVGSCEVRGTGSNVFLTCYEPSGNLSNFEKVFYSKDAKVFASADATEPEDLASRIAYGDYNTSSAFVGFTAEQIAGGEATYCMNNETTASPVWTQDLNQANSQPVLNGDAALHTVYKMGYLHGSTLSFFSNNQNDENTLHAEADNNGSHDKAYRYVPNGYQSCTHSAKCRVCGHKVESEECTRVNDICTKCNYGDLFELADGEAYTLANGAEVYELNYARNFGGTNWTTWYVPFELKLTPELCQKYAFSRINNVHQYDDDNDGVADRTIVESFNQAEGVTLKANYPYLVRALTDADKAMNITLTEVALAKAESKHIDCMSVDHTYTFTGTYNEMGESGTEANSPLSLFDYSDGNMWLNFHSLPAQRHYLVITPRDGSTPTLAPARVMLQVIGDETVTGIVNLYSNDKRSAETYDLSGRRVGSNQRGLLIKNGKKVLVK
;
A
#
# COMPACT_ATOMS: atom_id res chain seq x y z
N MET A 1 25.56 22.82 40.87
CA MET A 1 25.06 21.61 41.55
C MET A 1 25.85 20.46 40.99
N GLU A 2 26.51 19.74 41.88
CA GLU A 2 27.40 18.64 41.51
C GLU A 2 27.20 17.51 42.53
N ASN A 3 27.16 16.27 42.05
CA ASN A 3 27.11 15.07 42.89
C ASN A 3 25.95 15.06 43.91
N CYS A 4 24.77 15.52 43.47
CA CYS A 4 23.57 15.58 44.30
C CYS A 4 22.66 14.38 44.00
N GLU A 5 22.15 13.72 45.03
CA GLU A 5 21.16 12.63 44.89
C GLU A 5 19.89 12.94 45.69
N SER A 6 18.72 12.79 45.06
CA SER A 6 17.41 12.89 45.72
C SER A 6 16.74 11.52 45.86
N ARG A 7 16.16 11.25 47.03
CA ARG A 7 15.35 10.06 47.35
C ARG A 7 14.07 10.48 48.08
N GLY A 8 12.95 9.80 47.83
CA GLY A 8 11.65 10.09 48.45
C GLY A 8 10.61 10.53 47.44
N SER A 9 9.83 11.56 47.76
CA SER A 9 8.80 12.15 46.87
C SER A 9 8.82 13.66 46.94
N VAL A 10 8.76 14.33 45.79
CA VAL A 10 8.68 15.79 45.67
C VAL A 10 7.36 16.16 45.03
N THR A 11 6.59 17.07 45.63
CA THR A 11 5.32 17.56 45.07
C THR A 11 5.29 19.07 45.08
N GLY A 12 4.90 19.68 43.96
CA GLY A 12 4.81 21.14 43.84
C GLY A 12 3.94 21.61 42.68
N CYS A 13 3.70 22.92 42.63
CA CYS A 13 2.78 23.51 41.66
C CYS A 13 3.44 23.97 40.35
N SER A 14 4.67 24.47 40.37
CA SER A 14 5.43 24.96 39.20
C SER A 14 6.91 25.01 39.52
N ASN A 15 7.77 24.92 38.50
CA ASN A 15 9.22 24.84 38.66
C ASN A 15 9.58 23.73 39.66
N VAL A 16 9.15 22.50 39.37
CA VAL A 16 9.34 21.36 40.25
C VAL A 16 10.50 20.53 39.72
N GLY A 17 11.53 20.36 40.52
CA GLY A 17 12.63 19.43 40.24
C GLY A 17 12.81 18.48 41.41
N GLY A 18 13.18 17.23 41.14
CA GLY A 18 13.53 16.28 42.20
C GLY A 18 14.72 16.76 43.05
N ILE A 19 15.61 17.58 42.48
CA ILE A 19 16.74 18.19 43.18
C ILE A 19 16.56 19.71 43.32
N ALA A 20 16.19 20.41 42.24
CA ALA A 20 16.04 21.87 42.28
C ALA A 20 14.91 22.36 41.39
N GLY A 21 14.11 23.32 41.88
CA GLY A 21 13.02 23.88 41.07
C GLY A 21 13.49 24.75 39.91
N LEU A 22 14.42 25.67 40.17
CA LEU A 22 14.86 26.69 39.22
C LEU A 22 16.37 26.93 39.34
N VAL A 23 17.10 26.77 38.24
CA VAL A 23 18.55 26.97 38.16
C VAL A 23 18.88 27.86 36.95
N PRO A 24 18.77 29.19 37.09
CA PRO A 24 18.92 30.11 35.96
C PRO A 24 20.39 30.34 35.58
N ARG A 25 21.33 30.02 36.48
CA ARG A 25 22.79 30.16 36.29
C ARG A 25 23.52 29.08 37.08
N GLY A 26 24.64 28.62 36.53
CA GLY A 26 25.52 27.60 37.12
C GLY A 26 25.45 26.25 36.40
N THR A 27 26.34 25.35 36.77
CA THR A 27 26.49 24.01 36.18
C THR A 27 25.60 22.99 36.92
N ILE A 28 25.00 22.06 36.18
CA ILE A 28 24.28 20.90 36.72
C ILE A 28 25.01 19.66 36.23
N THR A 29 25.70 18.97 37.12
CA THR A 29 26.49 17.79 36.74
C THR A 29 26.43 16.69 37.79
N LEU A 30 26.56 15.43 37.38
CA LEU A 30 26.63 14.28 38.29
C LEU A 30 25.42 14.20 39.26
N CYS A 31 24.24 14.63 38.81
CA CYS A 31 23.04 14.68 39.64
C CYS A 31 22.12 13.50 39.34
N ILE A 32 21.61 12.85 40.39
CA ILE A 32 20.78 11.65 40.29
C ILE A 32 19.44 11.87 41.00
N ASN A 33 18.34 11.65 40.30
CA ASN A 33 17.02 11.59 40.93
C ASN A 33 16.53 10.16 41.06
N ARG A 34 16.17 9.78 42.29
CA ARG A 34 15.42 8.57 42.64
C ARG A 34 14.12 8.88 43.38
N ALA A 35 13.76 10.16 43.51
CA ALA A 35 12.52 10.58 44.12
C ALA A 35 11.42 10.70 43.08
N THR A 36 10.20 10.25 43.40
CA THR A 36 9.04 10.51 42.53
C THR A 36 8.76 12.01 42.48
N VAL A 37 8.46 12.55 41.30
CA VAL A 37 8.21 14.00 41.13
C VAL A 37 6.79 14.23 40.65
N THR A 38 6.02 14.98 41.44
CA THR A 38 4.60 15.27 41.17
C THR A 38 4.34 16.75 40.94
N GLY A 39 3.84 17.12 39.76
CA GLY A 39 3.31 18.45 39.45
C GLY A 39 1.82 18.54 39.71
N SER A 40 1.39 19.12 40.83
CA SER A 40 0.01 19.05 41.34
C SER A 40 -0.92 20.16 40.86
N SER A 41 -0.62 20.80 39.72
CA SER A 41 -1.42 21.92 39.19
C SER A 41 -1.56 21.83 37.69
N GLN A 42 -2.81 21.92 37.20
CA GLN A 42 -3.13 21.99 35.77
C GLN A 42 -2.58 23.23 35.05
N SER A 43 -2.27 24.29 35.80
CA SER A 43 -1.60 25.51 35.30
C SER A 43 -0.10 25.49 35.55
N GLY A 44 0.40 24.42 36.17
CA GLY A 44 1.81 24.23 36.49
C GLY A 44 2.67 24.17 35.24
N LYS A 45 3.87 24.74 35.31
CA LYS A 45 4.86 24.68 34.24
C LYS A 45 6.23 24.27 34.78
N TYR A 46 7.00 23.62 33.92
CA TYR A 46 8.41 23.26 34.14
C TYR A 46 8.58 22.26 35.28
N ILE A 47 8.31 20.99 34.96
CA ILE A 47 8.47 19.85 35.88
C ILE A 47 9.58 18.96 35.31
N GLY A 48 10.60 18.67 36.12
CA GLY A 48 11.72 17.82 35.72
C GLY A 48 12.15 16.85 36.82
N GLY A 49 12.76 15.73 36.44
CA GLY A 49 13.29 14.77 37.43
C GLY A 49 14.47 15.34 38.21
N ILE A 50 15.37 16.07 37.54
CA ILE A 50 16.49 16.78 38.19
C ILE A 50 16.09 18.22 38.48
N VAL A 51 15.71 18.98 37.43
CA VAL A 51 15.45 20.42 37.51
C VAL A 51 14.16 20.81 36.80
N GLY A 52 13.34 21.66 37.41
CA GLY A 52 12.16 22.21 36.72
C GLY A 52 12.54 23.08 35.53
N TYR A 53 13.26 24.17 35.78
CA TYR A 53 13.76 25.11 34.77
C TYR A 53 15.27 25.31 34.92
N GLY A 54 16.05 25.05 33.86
CA GLY A 54 17.51 25.07 33.94
C GLY A 54 18.26 25.23 32.61
N LYS A 55 19.58 25.27 32.70
CA LYS A 55 20.52 25.21 31.57
C LYS A 55 20.87 23.76 31.21
N GLY A 56 21.83 23.57 30.31
CA GLY A 56 22.43 22.28 29.99
C GLY A 56 22.82 21.45 31.21
N LEU A 57 22.69 20.13 31.06
CA LEU A 57 22.96 19.13 32.09
C LEU A 57 24.08 18.22 31.60
N SER A 58 24.92 17.74 32.50
CA SER A 58 25.96 16.76 32.16
C SER A 58 26.00 15.60 33.14
N PHE A 59 26.13 14.37 32.68
CA PHE A 59 26.27 13.20 33.56
C PHE A 59 25.12 13.08 34.60
N CYS A 60 23.89 13.40 34.21
CA CYS A 60 22.73 13.38 35.08
C CYS A 60 21.79 12.20 34.77
N ALA A 61 21.14 11.64 35.78
CA ALA A 61 20.28 10.47 35.60
C ALA A 61 18.98 10.57 36.41
N ASN A 62 17.85 10.31 35.76
CA ASN A 62 16.57 10.13 36.42
C ASN A 62 16.14 8.65 36.41
N TYR A 63 15.89 8.11 37.59
CA TYR A 63 15.44 6.73 37.82
C TYR A 63 13.99 6.61 38.29
N ALA A 64 13.31 7.73 38.55
CA ALA A 64 11.99 7.73 39.17
C ALA A 64 10.91 8.27 38.22
N ASP A 65 9.68 7.82 38.44
CA ASP A 65 8.53 8.29 37.67
C ASP A 65 8.20 9.76 37.97
N ILE A 66 7.74 10.44 36.93
CA ILE A 66 7.30 11.83 36.95
C ILE A 66 5.87 11.89 36.49
N THR A 67 5.02 12.54 37.28
CA THR A 67 3.60 12.73 36.95
C THR A 67 3.22 14.18 37.19
N ALA A 68 2.70 14.86 36.18
CA ALA A 68 2.29 16.25 36.29
C ALA A 68 0.94 16.49 35.62
N GLU A 69 0.09 17.29 36.26
CA GLU A 69 -1.12 17.82 35.64
C GLU A 69 -0.82 19.02 34.71
N GLY A 70 0.39 19.55 34.80
CA GLY A 70 0.86 20.75 34.10
C GLY A 70 1.64 20.46 32.81
N SER A 71 2.17 21.53 32.21
CA SER A 71 2.91 21.50 30.94
C SER A 71 4.43 21.57 31.13
N SER A 72 5.17 21.22 30.07
CA SER A 72 6.64 21.24 30.01
C SER A 72 7.24 20.29 31.05
N VAL A 73 7.08 19.00 30.79
CA VAL A 73 7.38 17.90 31.72
C VAL A 73 8.48 17.03 31.12
N GLY A 74 9.64 16.96 31.77
CA GLY A 74 10.78 16.20 31.29
C GLY A 74 11.28 15.17 32.29
N GLY A 75 11.76 14.01 31.81
CA GLY A 75 12.42 13.03 32.69
C GLY A 75 13.61 13.59 33.45
N LEU A 76 14.37 14.50 32.85
CA LEU A 76 15.46 15.22 33.51
C LEU A 76 15.09 16.66 33.82
N VAL A 77 14.49 17.35 32.84
CA VAL A 77 14.32 18.80 32.90
C VAL A 77 13.04 19.29 32.23
N GLY A 78 12.27 20.13 32.91
CA GLY A 78 11.02 20.66 32.35
C GLY A 78 11.26 21.62 31.18
N TYR A 79 12.24 22.52 31.32
CA TYR A 79 12.61 23.49 30.29
C TYR A 79 14.13 23.76 30.29
N VAL A 80 14.76 23.59 29.12
CA VAL A 80 16.17 23.91 28.86
C VAL A 80 16.25 25.12 27.93
N PHE A 81 16.86 26.22 28.40
CA PHE A 81 17.15 27.38 27.55
C PHE A 81 18.60 27.38 27.05
N PRO A 82 18.86 27.92 25.84
CA PRO A 82 20.21 28.11 25.33
C PRO A 82 20.88 29.24 26.10
N ASP A 83 22.16 29.07 26.41
CA ASP A 83 23.00 30.16 26.87
C ASP A 83 24.02 30.58 25.82
N ILE A 84 24.93 31.49 26.16
CA ILE A 84 25.97 31.99 25.24
C ILE A 84 26.86 30.88 24.66
N ASN A 85 26.96 29.73 25.34
CA ASN A 85 27.75 28.57 24.93
C ASN A 85 26.88 27.53 24.21
N ASN A 86 25.56 27.72 24.19
CA ASN A 86 24.59 26.81 23.61
C ASN A 86 24.63 25.38 24.20
N GLU A 87 24.98 25.27 25.49
CA GLU A 87 25.13 23.99 26.20
C GLU A 87 23.76 23.31 26.40
N GLY A 88 23.61 22.10 25.88
CA GLY A 88 22.43 21.24 26.08
C GLY A 88 22.69 20.09 27.05
N MET A 89 22.03 18.96 26.84
CA MET A 89 22.22 17.76 27.68
C MET A 89 23.38 16.90 27.14
N SER A 90 24.28 16.48 28.01
CA SER A 90 25.39 15.59 27.65
C SER A 90 25.52 14.42 28.61
N ASN A 91 25.64 13.19 28.12
CA ASN A 91 25.77 12.00 28.97
C ASN A 91 24.64 11.87 30.00
N CYS A 92 23.40 12.17 29.62
CA CYS A 92 22.28 12.13 30.53
C CYS A 92 21.30 11.01 30.19
N MET A 93 20.59 10.49 31.19
CA MET A 93 19.61 9.40 31.01
C MET A 93 18.30 9.59 31.76
N ASN A 94 17.24 9.05 31.18
CA ASN A 94 15.96 8.84 31.87
C ASN A 94 15.46 7.41 31.68
N VAL A 95 15.14 6.73 32.79
CA VAL A 95 14.49 5.41 32.77
C VAL A 95 13.08 5.44 33.37
N GLY A 96 12.74 6.50 34.11
CA GLY A 96 11.41 6.66 34.71
C GLY A 96 10.36 7.06 33.68
N ASN A 97 9.09 6.71 33.95
CA ASN A 97 7.97 7.11 33.13
C ASN A 97 7.68 8.61 33.31
N VAL A 98 7.29 9.29 32.24
CA VAL A 98 7.03 10.73 32.24
C VAL A 98 5.61 10.99 31.75
N ILE A 99 4.75 11.43 32.65
CA ILE A 99 3.34 11.72 32.37
C ILE A 99 3.07 13.21 32.62
N GLY A 100 2.48 13.89 31.64
CA GLY A 100 2.22 15.33 31.68
C GLY A 100 1.00 15.75 30.88
N LYS A 101 0.66 17.04 30.91
CA LYS A 101 -0.42 17.59 30.07
C LYS A 101 0.04 17.92 28.66
N GLN A 102 1.14 18.67 28.55
CA GLN A 102 1.62 19.20 27.27
C GLN A 102 3.14 19.36 27.29
N ASN A 103 3.80 19.18 26.15
CA ASN A 103 5.26 19.22 25.99
C ASN A 103 5.93 18.26 26.98
N VAL A 104 5.67 16.97 26.78
CA VAL A 104 6.15 15.88 27.63
C VAL A 104 7.27 15.15 26.91
N GLY A 105 8.45 15.12 27.52
CA GLY A 105 9.63 14.48 26.93
C GLY A 105 10.32 13.53 27.88
N GLY A 106 10.85 12.42 27.37
CA GLY A 106 11.61 11.48 28.20
C GLY A 106 12.89 12.09 28.77
N LEU A 107 13.56 13.00 28.09
CA LEU A 107 14.67 13.80 28.64
C LEU A 107 14.20 15.19 29.05
N ALA A 108 13.60 15.94 28.12
CA ALA A 108 13.21 17.33 28.35
C ALA A 108 11.78 17.63 27.89
N GLY A 109 11.01 18.36 28.71
CA GLY A 109 9.69 18.82 28.29
C GLY A 109 9.80 19.79 27.11
N GLU A 110 10.60 20.84 27.28
CA GLU A 110 10.98 21.78 26.24
C GLU A 110 12.51 21.93 26.17
N CYS A 111 13.07 21.81 24.98
CA CYS A 111 14.50 21.97 24.75
C CYS A 111 14.76 23.01 23.67
N PHE A 112 15.48 24.06 24.03
CA PHE A 112 15.97 25.07 23.11
C PHE A 112 17.50 25.04 23.00
N ALA A 113 18.21 24.16 23.69
CA ALA A 113 19.65 24.05 23.54
C ALA A 113 20.01 23.15 22.33
N PRO A 114 20.91 23.59 21.42
CA PRO A 114 21.30 22.81 20.24
C PRO A 114 22.20 21.62 20.58
N GLN A 115 23.10 21.71 21.56
CA GLN A 115 24.09 20.66 21.79
C GLN A 115 23.59 19.57 22.73
N ASN A 116 22.78 18.62 22.24
CA ASN A 116 22.39 17.44 23.01
C ASN A 116 23.15 16.19 22.53
N THR A 117 24.09 15.69 23.34
CA THR A 117 25.05 14.67 22.94
C THR A 117 25.10 13.47 23.89
N ASN A 118 25.18 12.26 23.34
CA ASN A 118 25.41 11.05 24.13
C ASN A 118 24.38 10.80 25.25
N ASN A 119 23.10 11.03 24.97
CA ASN A 119 22.01 10.87 25.94
C ASN A 119 21.12 9.68 25.57
N TYR A 120 20.30 9.20 26.50
CA TYR A 120 19.24 8.26 26.13
C TYR A 120 18.03 8.29 27.06
N SER A 121 16.86 7.91 26.54
CA SER A 121 15.66 7.71 27.37
C SER A 121 14.94 6.43 26.98
N ILE A 122 14.52 5.65 27.98
CA ILE A 122 13.77 4.38 27.78
C ILE A 122 12.42 4.36 28.51
N GLY A 123 12.10 5.39 29.29
CA GLY A 123 10.82 5.47 30.01
C GLY A 123 9.63 5.74 29.09
N ARG A 124 8.44 5.26 29.47
CA ARG A 124 7.18 5.58 28.79
C ARG A 124 6.90 7.08 28.87
N VAL A 125 6.38 7.67 27.79
CA VAL A 125 6.02 9.09 27.75
C VAL A 125 4.53 9.25 27.42
N GLU A 126 3.82 10.04 28.22
CA GLU A 126 2.39 10.31 28.04
C GLU A 126 2.07 11.81 28.16
N ALA A 127 1.50 12.39 27.12
CA ALA A 127 0.87 13.70 27.14
C ALA A 127 -0.66 13.55 27.05
N THR A 128 -1.38 14.08 28.03
CA THR A 128 -2.86 14.06 28.02
C THR A 128 -3.48 15.02 27.00
N ASN A 129 -2.68 15.91 26.40
CA ASN A 129 -3.07 16.80 25.30
C ASN A 129 -2.10 16.66 24.11
N GLN A 130 -1.01 17.42 24.11
CA GLN A 130 0.06 17.42 23.09
C GLN A 130 1.21 18.28 23.64
N TYR A 131 2.48 18.11 23.34
CA TYR A 131 3.09 17.08 22.51
C TYR A 131 3.86 16.05 23.36
N ALA A 132 3.94 14.79 22.93
CA ALA A 132 4.68 13.71 23.59
C ALA A 132 5.86 13.20 22.73
N GLY A 133 7.05 13.07 23.31
CA GLY A 133 8.22 12.51 22.63
C GLY A 133 9.17 11.74 23.55
N LEU A 134 9.72 10.62 23.07
CA LEU A 134 10.59 9.75 23.88
C LEU A 134 11.87 10.45 24.36
N LEU A 135 12.33 11.50 23.67
CA LEU A 135 13.44 12.36 24.11
C LEU A 135 12.95 13.75 24.51
N VAL A 136 12.22 14.44 23.63
CA VAL A 136 11.81 15.82 23.88
C VAL A 136 10.35 16.06 23.56
N GLY A 137 9.64 16.80 24.41
CA GLY A 137 8.25 17.19 24.11
C GLY A 137 8.19 18.22 22.99
N LYS A 138 8.88 19.35 23.18
CA LYS A 138 8.98 20.42 22.18
C LYS A 138 10.42 20.87 21.99
N TYR A 139 10.80 21.07 20.73
CA TYR A 139 12.10 21.59 20.35
C TYR A 139 11.97 22.96 19.67
N GLY A 140 12.73 23.96 20.11
CA GLY A 140 12.47 25.35 19.73
C GLY A 140 13.56 26.08 18.94
N ASN A 141 14.69 25.43 18.64
CA ASN A 141 15.81 25.98 17.87
C ASN A 141 16.08 25.16 16.59
N ASP A 142 17.09 25.54 15.79
CA ASP A 142 17.48 24.87 14.54
C ASP A 142 17.59 23.33 14.72
N PRO A 143 16.64 22.56 14.14
CA PRO A 143 16.55 21.13 14.38
C PRO A 143 17.70 20.33 13.73
N SER A 144 18.48 20.93 12.82
CA SER A 144 19.61 20.27 12.14
C SER A 144 20.80 19.99 13.05
N LYS A 145 20.79 20.57 14.27
CA LYS A 145 21.85 20.40 15.26
C LYS A 145 21.37 19.72 16.54
N ALA A 146 20.12 19.26 16.58
CA ALA A 146 19.42 18.96 17.83
C ALA A 146 20.03 17.80 18.65
N PHE A 147 20.51 16.74 17.98
CA PHE A 147 20.96 15.52 18.63
C PHE A 147 22.20 14.93 17.95
N ALA A 148 23.15 14.45 18.75
CA ALA A 148 24.25 13.59 18.28
C ALA A 148 24.44 12.43 19.26
N ASN A 149 24.63 11.20 18.75
CA ASN A 149 24.76 9.98 19.57
C ASN A 149 23.68 9.88 20.66
N THR A 150 22.44 10.27 20.35
CA THR A 150 21.34 10.27 21.33
C THR A 150 20.32 9.22 20.94
N TYR A 151 19.90 8.40 21.90
CA TYR A 151 19.19 7.16 21.66
C TYR A 151 17.84 7.08 22.37
N TYR A 152 16.86 6.45 21.72
CA TYR A 152 15.57 6.12 22.31
C TYR A 152 15.18 4.69 21.95
N VAL A 153 14.35 4.06 22.77
CA VAL A 153 13.84 2.71 22.47
C VAL A 153 12.72 2.81 21.45
N GLU A 154 12.85 2.12 20.32
CA GLU A 154 11.87 2.14 19.22
C GLU A 154 10.51 1.62 19.67
N GLU A 155 10.51 0.56 20.48
CA GLU A 155 9.32 0.00 21.10
C GLU A 155 8.80 0.84 22.28
N GLY A 156 9.42 2.00 22.53
CA GLY A 156 9.02 2.94 23.56
C GLY A 156 7.59 3.43 23.33
N LEU A 157 6.76 3.29 24.37
CA LEU A 157 5.36 3.68 24.31
C LEU A 157 5.20 5.20 24.47
N VAL A 158 4.66 5.84 23.44
CA VAL A 158 4.24 7.25 23.45
C VAL A 158 2.72 7.31 23.44
N VAL A 159 2.13 8.00 24.41
CA VAL A 159 0.67 8.24 24.46
C VAL A 159 0.41 9.72 24.33
N GLU A 160 -0.34 10.13 23.31
CA GLU A 160 -0.73 11.53 23.09
C GLU A 160 -2.25 11.62 22.95
N ASN A 161 -2.89 12.39 23.84
CA ASN A 161 -4.34 12.54 23.93
C ASN A 161 -5.10 11.19 23.92
N GLY A 162 -4.58 10.20 24.65
CA GLY A 162 -5.14 8.85 24.73
C GLY A 162 -4.84 7.94 23.54
N THR A 163 -4.10 8.41 22.53
CA THR A 163 -3.67 7.61 21.38
C THR A 163 -2.26 7.07 21.61
N ALA A 164 -2.11 5.74 21.61
CA ALA A 164 -0.80 5.09 21.69
C ALA A 164 -0.14 5.03 20.31
N THR A 165 1.11 5.46 20.21
CA THR A 165 1.94 5.39 19.00
C THR A 165 3.31 4.80 19.35
N ALA A 166 3.94 4.14 18.39
CA ALA A 166 5.30 3.65 18.53
C ALA A 166 6.32 4.77 18.24
N GLY A 167 7.36 4.87 19.08
CA GLY A 167 8.69 5.32 18.64
C GLY A 167 8.90 6.78 18.22
N LYS A 168 8.06 7.75 18.57
CA LYS A 168 8.33 9.17 18.23
C LYS A 168 9.32 9.79 19.23
N TYR A 169 10.53 10.13 18.79
CA TYR A 169 11.55 10.70 19.69
C TYR A 169 11.32 12.18 20.08
N TYR A 170 10.47 12.90 19.35
CA TYR A 170 10.13 14.29 19.65
C TYR A 170 8.64 14.58 19.43
N GLY A 171 8.04 15.48 20.20
CA GLY A 171 6.61 15.73 20.13
C GLY A 171 6.14 16.73 19.06
N ASP A 172 6.85 17.85 18.85
CA ASP A 172 6.41 18.99 18.01
C ASP A 172 7.38 19.30 16.84
N GLY A 173 6.85 19.52 15.62
CA GLY A 173 7.59 20.03 14.46
C GLY A 173 8.22 18.99 13.51
N THR A 174 9.29 19.38 12.81
CA THR A 174 10.14 18.49 11.99
C THR A 174 11.57 18.63 12.48
N ILE A 175 12.16 17.54 12.99
CA ILE A 175 13.57 17.52 13.37
C ILE A 175 14.39 16.90 12.23
N SER A 176 15.31 17.67 11.65
CA SER A 176 16.17 17.24 10.54
C SER A 176 17.41 16.47 11.01
N ALA A 177 17.86 16.65 12.26
CA ALA A 177 18.86 15.77 12.88
C ALA A 177 18.21 14.50 13.46
N SER A 178 18.56 13.34 12.90
CA SER A 178 18.06 12.06 13.37
C SER A 178 18.63 11.70 14.76
N ALA A 179 17.74 11.38 15.71
CA ALA A 179 18.12 10.57 16.86
C ALA A 179 18.13 9.09 16.46
N GLN A 180 18.90 8.26 17.17
CA GLN A 180 19.07 6.85 16.82
C GLN A 180 18.08 5.99 17.61
N ALA A 181 17.21 5.28 16.89
CA ALA A 181 16.35 4.26 17.48
C ALA A 181 17.21 3.02 17.85
N VAL A 182 16.92 2.42 19.00
CA VAL A 182 17.48 1.11 19.40
C VAL A 182 16.36 0.20 19.84
N HIS A 183 16.55 -1.11 19.70
CA HIS A 183 15.58 -2.07 20.20
C HIS A 183 15.70 -2.26 21.71
N GLN A 184 14.60 -2.64 22.36
CA GLN A 184 14.61 -3.01 23.78
C GLN A 184 15.64 -4.13 24.09
N ALA A 185 15.88 -5.03 23.14
CA ALA A 185 16.92 -6.07 23.26
C ALA A 185 18.35 -5.50 23.29
N ASP A 186 18.60 -4.38 22.60
CA ASP A 186 19.91 -3.72 22.55
C ASP A 186 20.24 -2.99 23.87
N VAL A 187 19.20 -2.61 24.62
CA VAL A 187 19.34 -2.10 25.99
C VAL A 187 19.81 -3.22 26.93
N ALA A 188 19.22 -4.42 26.82
CA ALA A 188 19.54 -5.55 27.69
C ALA A 188 20.88 -6.23 27.32
N SER A 189 21.26 -6.22 26.04
CA SER A 189 22.43 -6.97 25.55
C SER A 189 23.77 -6.32 25.84
N GLY A 190 23.80 -5.04 26.25
CA GLY A 190 25.03 -4.26 26.38
C GLY A 190 25.41 -3.46 25.15
N LYS A 191 24.69 -3.63 24.03
CA LYS A 191 24.93 -2.88 22.79
C LYS A 191 24.77 -1.38 22.98
N LEU A 192 23.67 -0.94 23.59
CA LEU A 192 23.46 0.49 23.87
C LEU A 192 24.56 1.05 24.78
N ALA A 193 24.99 0.29 25.80
CA ALA A 193 26.10 0.70 26.67
C ALA A 193 27.40 0.86 25.89
N SER A 194 27.70 -0.06 24.96
CA SER A 194 28.89 0.02 24.09
C SER A 194 28.85 1.22 23.15
N LEU A 195 27.68 1.51 22.55
CA LEU A 195 27.46 2.68 21.69
C LEU A 195 27.63 4.00 22.44
N LEU A 196 27.12 4.09 23.67
CA LEU A 196 27.31 5.27 24.52
C LEU A 196 28.76 5.41 24.99
N ALA A 197 29.43 4.27 25.26
CA ALA A 197 30.81 4.22 25.72
C ALA A 197 31.83 4.57 24.62
N SER A 198 31.47 4.44 23.33
CA SER A 198 32.35 4.78 22.22
C SER A 198 32.57 6.29 22.06
N VAL A 199 31.66 7.11 22.60
CA VAL A 199 31.82 8.58 22.65
C VAL A 199 32.73 8.98 23.81
N ASN A 200 32.54 8.36 24.97
CA ASN A 200 33.43 8.46 26.12
C ASN A 200 33.24 7.23 27.02
N SER A 201 34.31 6.80 27.68
CA SER A 201 34.30 5.56 28.48
C SER A 201 33.55 5.66 29.82
N THR A 202 32.63 6.63 29.97
CA THR A 202 31.86 6.84 31.22
C THR A 202 30.65 5.89 31.32
N TRP A 203 30.15 5.37 30.20
CA TRP A 203 29.00 4.48 30.20
C TRP A 203 29.40 3.02 30.42
N GLY A 204 28.56 2.30 31.17
CA GLY A 204 28.72 0.86 31.38
C GLY A 204 27.40 0.20 31.77
N GLN A 205 27.38 -1.11 31.87
CA GLN A 205 26.20 -1.90 32.21
C GLN A 205 26.62 -3.21 32.85
N ASP A 206 25.91 -3.63 33.90
CA ASP A 206 26.12 -4.94 34.52
C ASP A 206 25.28 -6.01 33.80
N LEU A 207 25.90 -6.78 32.91
CA LEU A 207 25.25 -7.82 32.11
C LEU A 207 25.00 -9.12 32.88
N GLU A 208 25.46 -9.20 34.13
CA GLU A 208 25.23 -10.37 35.01
C GLU A 208 23.92 -10.26 35.81
N GLN A 209 23.24 -9.11 35.76
CA GLN A 209 21.96 -8.88 36.45
C GLN A 209 20.80 -8.83 35.44
N GLU A 210 19.64 -9.35 35.83
CA GLU A 210 18.42 -9.26 35.01
C GLU A 210 17.88 -7.83 34.94
N ASN A 211 17.32 -7.44 33.79
CA ASN A 211 16.70 -6.13 33.54
C ASN A 211 17.63 -4.92 33.73
N THR A 212 18.92 -5.08 33.42
CA THR A 212 19.86 -3.95 33.43
C THR A 212 19.76 -3.09 32.19
N TYR A 213 20.26 -1.87 32.34
CA TYR A 213 20.32 -0.84 31.31
C TYR A 213 21.63 -0.05 31.52
N PRO A 214 22.08 0.72 30.52
CA PRO A 214 23.32 1.49 30.63
C PRO A 214 23.25 2.52 31.76
N VAL A 215 24.28 2.61 32.59
CA VAL A 215 24.39 3.59 33.66
C VAL A 215 25.72 4.31 33.60
N LEU A 216 25.75 5.52 34.16
CA LEU A 216 26.99 6.28 34.33
C LEU A 216 27.90 5.59 35.34
N ASN A 217 29.17 5.45 34.99
CA ASN A 217 30.20 4.73 35.74
C ASN A 217 29.83 3.26 36.04
N GLY A 218 29.08 2.62 35.14
CA GLY A 218 28.76 1.19 35.22
C GLY A 218 29.95 0.28 34.88
N LYS A 219 29.78 -1.04 35.01
CA LYS A 219 30.79 -2.02 34.56
C LYS A 219 31.05 -1.86 33.06
N THR A 220 32.31 -1.83 32.64
CA THR A 220 32.67 -1.72 31.22
C THR A 220 32.09 -2.87 30.41
N VAL A 221 31.57 -2.56 29.23
CA VAL A 221 31.02 -3.54 28.30
C VAL A 221 31.99 -3.70 27.13
N TYR A 222 32.44 -4.93 26.92
CA TYR A 222 33.32 -5.33 25.83
C TYR A 222 32.51 -6.09 24.78
N PHE A 223 32.84 -5.88 23.51
CA PHE A 223 32.30 -6.70 22.43
C PHE A 223 32.97 -8.09 22.48
N SER A 224 32.15 -9.15 22.56
CA SER A 224 32.57 -10.55 22.60
C SER A 224 31.99 -11.41 21.48
N GLY A 225 31.29 -10.76 20.54
CA GLY A 225 30.77 -11.39 19.34
C GLY A 225 31.86 -11.73 18.33
N SER A 226 31.50 -12.36 17.23
CA SER A 226 32.42 -12.68 16.14
C SER A 226 32.23 -11.69 15.00
N LYS A 227 33.31 -11.02 14.60
CA LYS A 227 33.32 -10.05 13.50
C LYS A 227 34.38 -10.45 12.48
N LEU A 228 33.98 -10.58 11.22
CA LEU A 228 34.89 -10.83 10.11
C LEU A 228 35.76 -9.59 9.82
N CYS A 229 36.85 -9.77 9.08
CA CYS A 229 37.74 -8.68 8.67
C CYS A 229 37.04 -7.63 7.78
N ASN A 230 35.98 -8.02 7.07
CA ASN A 230 35.08 -7.14 6.31
C ASN A 230 33.99 -6.50 7.19
N GLY A 231 34.12 -6.60 8.51
CA GLY A 231 33.21 -6.08 9.51
C GLY A 231 31.82 -6.71 9.59
N HIS A 232 31.54 -7.74 8.79
CA HIS A 232 30.33 -8.53 8.93
C HIS A 232 30.32 -9.23 10.29
N LEU A 233 29.24 -9.02 11.05
CA LEU A 233 29.00 -9.67 12.33
C LEU A 233 28.49 -11.10 12.08
N LEU A 234 29.30 -12.10 12.42
CA LEU A 234 28.87 -13.50 12.49
C LEU A 234 28.02 -13.76 13.75
N SER A 235 28.33 -13.03 14.82
CA SER A 235 27.53 -12.98 16.03
C SER A 235 27.73 -11.65 16.72
N GLU A 236 26.65 -11.10 17.27
CA GLU A 236 26.68 -9.89 18.10
C GLU A 236 26.48 -10.31 19.55
N ALA A 237 27.51 -10.08 20.38
CA ALA A 237 27.48 -10.40 21.79
C ALA A 237 28.36 -9.41 22.56
N TYR A 238 28.01 -9.18 23.82
CA TYR A 238 28.76 -8.30 24.70
C TYR A 238 28.95 -8.95 26.07
N THR A 239 29.97 -8.50 26.81
CA THR A 239 30.35 -9.07 28.09
C THR A 239 31.00 -8.02 29.00
N ASN A 240 30.97 -8.25 30.31
CA ASN A 240 31.78 -7.48 31.26
C ASN A 240 33.17 -8.10 31.52
N ASP A 241 33.46 -9.25 30.92
CA ASP A 241 34.75 -9.95 31.06
C ASP A 241 35.71 -9.51 29.94
N GLN A 242 36.66 -8.63 30.27
CA GLN A 242 37.65 -8.11 29.32
C GLN A 242 38.45 -9.24 28.63
N THR A 243 38.64 -10.39 29.27
CA THR A 243 39.41 -11.50 28.67
C THR A 243 38.70 -12.13 27.47
N LYS A 244 37.40 -11.86 27.30
CA LYS A 244 36.57 -12.29 26.18
C LYS A 244 36.34 -11.19 25.14
N GLU A 245 37.02 -10.04 25.28
CA GLU A 245 36.98 -8.97 24.29
C GLU A 245 37.57 -9.45 22.96
N THR A 246 36.77 -9.39 21.91
CA THR A 246 37.19 -9.70 20.54
C THR A 246 37.58 -8.43 19.81
N ALA A 247 38.84 -8.33 19.38
CA ALA A 247 39.30 -7.27 18.50
C ALA A 247 38.89 -7.54 17.05
N THR A 248 38.52 -6.50 16.29
CA THR A 248 38.33 -6.62 14.83
C THR A 248 39.68 -6.85 14.17
N PRO A 249 39.91 -7.96 13.45
CA PRO A 249 41.16 -8.14 12.76
C PRO A 249 41.17 -7.31 11.47
N ALA A 250 42.18 -6.44 11.30
CA ALA A 250 42.41 -5.77 10.03
C ALA A 250 42.72 -6.82 8.94
N HIS A 251 42.29 -6.59 7.69
CA HIS A 251 42.80 -7.36 6.55
C HIS A 251 44.32 -7.13 6.48
N SER A 252 45.11 -8.11 6.94
CA SER A 252 46.57 -7.98 6.97
C SER A 252 47.16 -7.94 5.55
N GLN A 253 48.31 -7.28 5.40
CA GLN A 253 49.06 -7.12 4.14
C GLN A 253 49.67 -8.42 3.61
N GLU A 254 49.56 -9.54 4.32
CA GLU A 254 50.20 -10.81 3.98
C GLU A 254 49.14 -11.86 3.61
N TYR A 255 48.89 -11.98 2.30
CA TYR A 255 48.22 -13.15 1.72
C TYR A 255 49.30 -14.18 1.38
N GLU A 256 49.25 -15.40 1.93
CA GLU A 256 50.12 -16.49 1.46
C GLU A 256 49.74 -16.94 0.04
N ASP A 257 50.64 -17.70 -0.61
CA ASP A 257 50.48 -18.36 -1.92
C ASP A 257 49.15 -19.15 -1.98
N GLY A 258 48.07 -18.47 -2.37
CA GLY A 258 46.71 -19.00 -2.33
C GLY A 258 45.61 -17.94 -2.26
N GLY A 259 45.91 -16.69 -1.86
CA GLY A 259 44.97 -15.57 -1.98
C GLY A 259 43.85 -15.50 -0.92
N PHE A 260 44.03 -16.18 0.22
CA PHE A 260 43.10 -16.16 1.36
C PHE A 260 43.60 -15.21 2.45
N CYS A 261 42.69 -14.47 3.08
CA CYS A 261 43.02 -13.74 4.32
C CYS A 261 43.33 -14.75 5.44
N THR A 262 44.48 -14.62 6.09
CA THR A 262 44.93 -15.53 7.17
C THR A 262 44.08 -15.48 8.43
N VAL A 263 43.20 -14.47 8.56
CA VAL A 263 42.36 -14.27 9.75
C VAL A 263 40.90 -14.61 9.52
N CYS A 264 40.29 -14.16 8.41
CA CYS A 264 38.89 -14.49 8.10
C CYS A 264 38.72 -15.64 7.12
N HIS A 265 39.80 -16.17 6.53
CA HIS A 265 39.79 -17.20 5.48
C HIS A 265 38.93 -16.84 4.25
N GLU A 266 38.50 -15.59 4.09
CA GLU A 266 37.83 -15.13 2.88
C GLU A 266 38.84 -15.03 1.73
N SER A 267 38.40 -15.49 0.56
CA SER A 267 39.23 -15.59 -0.64
C SER A 267 39.11 -14.33 -1.51
N ARG A 268 40.23 -13.90 -2.11
CA ARG A 268 40.22 -13.02 -3.30
C ARG A 268 39.89 -13.78 -4.59
N GLU A 269 39.82 -15.11 -4.54
CA GLU A 269 39.47 -15.94 -5.68
C GLU A 269 38.04 -15.65 -6.14
N LEU A 270 37.89 -15.33 -7.43
CA LEU A 270 36.60 -15.22 -8.07
C LEU A 270 36.11 -16.62 -8.45
N HIS A 271 34.99 -17.05 -7.89
CA HIS A 271 34.31 -18.26 -8.35
C HIS A 271 33.60 -17.99 -9.69
N GLY A 272 33.61 -18.97 -10.59
CA GLY A 272 33.14 -18.81 -11.97
C GLY A 272 34.26 -18.36 -12.92
N LYS A 273 34.06 -18.55 -14.23
CA LYS A 273 35.09 -18.29 -15.25
C LYS A 273 35.05 -16.89 -15.87
N GLY A 274 34.16 -16.02 -15.40
CA GLY A 274 33.99 -14.67 -15.95
C GLY A 274 33.35 -14.64 -17.34
N THR A 275 32.69 -15.73 -17.75
CA THR A 275 31.99 -15.84 -19.04
C THR A 275 30.50 -15.57 -18.87
N ALA A 276 29.77 -15.29 -19.95
CA ALA A 276 28.33 -15.00 -19.85
C ALA A 276 27.50 -16.13 -19.20
N ASN A 277 27.90 -17.40 -19.42
CA ASN A 277 27.22 -18.58 -18.86
C ASN A 277 27.76 -18.99 -17.47
N ASP A 278 28.92 -18.47 -17.09
CA ASP A 278 29.61 -18.79 -15.83
C ASP A 278 30.31 -17.52 -15.33
N PRO A 279 29.53 -16.54 -14.83
CA PRO A 279 30.05 -15.24 -14.42
C PRO A 279 30.82 -15.36 -13.11
N TYR A 280 31.75 -14.42 -12.89
CA TYR A 280 32.40 -14.26 -11.60
C TYR A 280 31.38 -13.94 -10.51
N LEU A 281 31.34 -14.72 -9.44
CA LEU A 281 30.50 -14.48 -8.28
C LEU A 281 31.26 -13.63 -7.27
N ILE A 282 30.67 -12.51 -6.88
CA ILE A 282 31.26 -11.55 -5.95
C ILE A 282 30.37 -11.49 -4.71
N SER A 283 30.90 -11.96 -3.59
CA SER A 283 30.22 -11.99 -2.28
C SER A 283 30.85 -11.07 -1.25
N ASN A 284 32.04 -10.53 -1.52
CA ASN A 284 32.79 -9.68 -0.59
C ASN A 284 33.62 -8.60 -1.31
N VAL A 285 34.16 -7.67 -0.53
CA VAL A 285 34.97 -6.54 -1.00
C VAL A 285 36.25 -7.02 -1.70
N ALA A 286 36.92 -8.03 -1.17
CA ALA A 286 38.23 -8.48 -1.65
C ALA A 286 38.16 -9.07 -3.09
N GLN A 287 37.06 -9.73 -3.42
CA GLN A 287 36.73 -10.21 -4.78
C GLN A 287 36.41 -9.06 -5.74
N LEU A 288 35.65 -8.05 -5.29
CA LEU A 288 35.39 -6.86 -6.10
C LEU A 288 36.68 -6.08 -6.38
N GLU A 289 37.55 -5.95 -5.37
CA GLU A 289 38.89 -5.38 -5.51
C GLU A 289 39.78 -6.21 -6.43
N TYR A 290 39.67 -7.54 -6.41
CA TYR A 290 40.39 -8.38 -7.36
C TYR A 290 39.93 -8.10 -8.81
N LEU A 291 38.62 -8.04 -9.07
CA LEU A 291 38.10 -7.66 -10.39
C LEU A 291 38.60 -6.26 -10.80
N ARG A 292 38.56 -5.28 -9.89
CA ARG A 292 39.11 -3.93 -10.08
C ARG A 292 40.58 -4.01 -10.51
N ASP A 293 41.41 -4.70 -9.73
CA ASP A 293 42.85 -4.77 -9.95
C ASP A 293 43.14 -5.43 -11.30
N GLN A 294 42.50 -6.57 -11.61
CA GLN A 294 42.64 -7.24 -12.91
C GLN A 294 42.23 -6.34 -14.06
N SER A 295 41.14 -5.60 -13.92
CA SER A 295 40.67 -4.67 -14.96
C SER A 295 41.64 -3.50 -15.19
N ASN A 296 42.44 -3.16 -14.18
CA ASN A 296 43.41 -2.06 -14.24
C ASN A 296 44.82 -2.51 -14.64
N LEU A 297 45.04 -3.81 -14.88
CA LEU A 297 46.30 -4.34 -15.41
C LEU A 297 46.37 -4.22 -16.94
N GLY A 298 47.56 -3.92 -17.47
CA GLY A 298 47.80 -3.80 -18.91
C GLY A 298 47.15 -2.57 -19.54
N ASN A 299 47.10 -2.54 -20.87
CA ASN A 299 46.48 -1.48 -21.67
C ASN A 299 45.37 -2.06 -22.55
N GLY A 300 44.18 -1.46 -22.55
CA GLY A 300 43.11 -1.80 -23.51
C GLY A 300 41.73 -2.01 -22.88
N GLN A 301 41.03 -3.05 -23.29
CA GLN A 301 39.67 -3.40 -22.83
C GLN A 301 39.68 -4.79 -22.20
N ILE A 302 39.11 -4.91 -21.01
CA ILE A 302 38.84 -6.20 -20.37
C ILE A 302 37.39 -6.60 -20.64
N THR A 303 37.15 -7.86 -21.00
CA THR A 303 35.80 -8.41 -21.10
C THR A 303 35.60 -9.41 -19.97
N ALA A 304 34.65 -9.13 -19.08
CA ALA A 304 34.31 -10.01 -17.97
C ALA A 304 32.81 -9.98 -17.68
N HIS A 305 32.27 -11.11 -17.24
CA HIS A 305 30.92 -11.19 -16.70
C HIS A 305 31.01 -11.45 -15.20
N ALA A 306 30.39 -10.60 -14.39
CA ALA A 306 30.38 -10.69 -12.94
C ALA A 306 28.96 -10.51 -12.41
N LYS A 307 28.67 -11.14 -11.28
CA LYS A 307 27.39 -11.11 -10.59
C LYS A 307 27.62 -10.97 -9.09
N LEU A 308 26.95 -9.99 -8.46
CA LEU A 308 26.92 -9.92 -7.00
C LEU A 308 26.00 -11.02 -6.44
N VAL A 309 26.42 -11.64 -5.34
CA VAL A 309 25.59 -12.60 -4.60
C VAL A 309 25.30 -12.13 -3.17
N ASN A 310 25.87 -10.99 -2.77
CA ASN A 310 25.64 -10.30 -1.51
C ASN A 310 25.81 -8.78 -1.73
N ASP A 311 25.28 -7.99 -0.80
CA ASP A 311 25.64 -6.59 -0.67
C ASP A 311 27.11 -6.44 -0.30
N ILE A 312 27.77 -5.42 -0.85
CA ILE A 312 29.20 -5.15 -0.63
C ILE A 312 29.37 -3.81 0.08
N ASP A 313 30.07 -3.81 1.21
CA ASP A 313 30.34 -2.60 1.98
C ASP A 313 31.79 -2.13 1.80
N LEU A 314 32.00 -1.05 1.04
CA LEU A 314 33.33 -0.53 0.74
C LEU A 314 33.98 0.25 1.90
N ALA A 315 33.31 0.42 3.04
CA ALA A 315 33.97 0.91 4.26
C ALA A 315 35.13 -0.01 4.71
N TYR A 316 35.12 -1.26 4.23
CA TYR A 316 36.13 -2.29 4.51
C TYR A 316 37.09 -2.53 3.34
N ALA A 317 37.08 -1.67 2.32
CA ALA A 317 38.03 -1.74 1.21
C ALA A 317 39.47 -1.51 1.70
N SER A 318 40.42 -2.12 1.00
CA SER A 318 41.85 -2.02 1.34
C SER A 318 42.41 -0.60 1.23
N ALA A 319 41.77 0.24 0.40
CA ALA A 319 42.09 1.65 0.24
C ALA A 319 40.94 2.50 0.77
N SER A 320 41.28 3.51 1.58
CA SER A 320 40.32 4.51 2.08
C SER A 320 39.70 5.35 0.97
N SER A 321 40.31 5.40 -0.22
CA SER A 321 39.80 6.07 -1.41
C SER A 321 39.70 5.05 -2.54
N TRP A 322 38.48 4.85 -3.04
CA TRP A 322 38.20 3.88 -4.08
C TRP A 322 38.88 4.27 -5.39
N ILE A 323 39.67 3.33 -5.91
CA ILE A 323 40.18 3.39 -7.28
C ILE A 323 39.12 2.74 -8.17
N PRO A 324 38.63 3.40 -9.22
CA PRO A 324 37.60 2.83 -10.07
C PRO A 324 38.00 1.48 -10.68
N VAL A 325 37.04 0.57 -10.82
CA VAL A 325 37.18 -0.58 -11.73
C VAL A 325 37.37 -0.01 -13.12
N SER A 326 38.38 -0.46 -13.86
CA SER A 326 38.62 0.04 -15.23
C SER A 326 38.82 1.56 -15.25
N LYS A 327 39.78 2.05 -14.45
CA LYS A 327 40.10 3.49 -14.31
C LYS A 327 40.70 4.12 -15.57
N SER A 328 41.23 3.31 -16.48
CA SER A 328 41.87 3.73 -17.74
C SER A 328 41.67 2.71 -18.86
N ASN A 329 41.68 1.42 -18.52
CA ASN A 329 41.22 0.35 -19.41
C ASN A 329 39.69 0.33 -19.43
N ALA A 330 39.08 -0.11 -20.53
CA ALA A 330 37.63 -0.20 -20.63
C ALA A 330 37.11 -1.52 -20.07
N PHE A 331 36.04 -1.49 -19.27
CA PHE A 331 35.28 -2.69 -18.90
C PHE A 331 34.25 -3.02 -20.00
N ALA A 332 34.18 -4.28 -20.40
CA ALA A 332 33.19 -4.87 -21.31
C ALA A 332 32.58 -6.13 -20.68
N GLY A 333 31.49 -6.64 -21.26
CA GLY A 333 30.79 -7.81 -20.74
C GLY A 333 29.61 -7.39 -19.86
N THR A 334 29.37 -8.05 -18.73
CA THR A 334 28.20 -7.79 -17.89
C THR A 334 28.58 -7.67 -16.43
N PHE A 335 28.11 -6.62 -15.75
CA PHE A 335 28.11 -6.55 -14.30
C PHE A 335 26.66 -6.57 -13.81
N ASP A 336 26.24 -7.67 -13.21
CA ASP A 336 24.88 -7.89 -12.70
C ASP A 336 24.89 -7.75 -11.18
N GLY A 337 24.35 -6.65 -10.65
CA GLY A 337 24.18 -6.47 -9.22
C GLY A 337 23.18 -7.44 -8.61
N ASN A 338 22.35 -8.13 -9.41
CA ASN A 338 21.39 -9.13 -8.94
C ASN A 338 20.46 -8.62 -7.81
N GLY A 339 20.17 -7.32 -7.77
CA GLY A 339 19.37 -6.67 -6.74
C GLY A 339 20.15 -6.22 -5.50
N HIS A 340 21.46 -6.46 -5.45
CA HIS A 340 22.34 -6.09 -4.34
C HIS A 340 22.87 -4.66 -4.42
N CYS A 341 23.29 -4.15 -3.26
CA CYS A 341 23.85 -2.83 -3.08
C CYS A 341 25.37 -2.87 -2.86
N ILE A 342 26.10 -1.94 -3.50
CA ILE A 342 27.47 -1.58 -3.13
C ILE A 342 27.38 -0.25 -2.37
N LYS A 343 27.65 -0.29 -1.06
CA LYS A 343 27.51 0.86 -0.15
C LYS A 343 28.86 1.40 0.33
N ASN A 344 28.83 2.62 0.87
CA ASN A 344 29.99 3.32 1.41
C ASN A 344 31.12 3.50 0.38
N LEU A 345 30.78 3.64 -0.91
CA LEU A 345 31.75 4.01 -1.93
C LEU A 345 32.27 5.41 -1.61
N TYR A 346 33.53 5.56 -1.20
CA TYR A 346 34.18 6.86 -1.11
C TYR A 346 35.32 6.94 -2.14
N SER A 347 35.33 7.95 -2.99
CA SER A 347 36.43 8.15 -3.94
C SER A 347 36.87 9.61 -4.00
N SER A 348 38.15 9.83 -3.75
CA SER A 348 38.86 11.09 -3.98
C SER A 348 39.89 10.99 -5.11
N PHE A 349 39.69 10.04 -6.04
CA PHE A 349 40.62 9.74 -7.12
C PHE A 349 40.87 10.96 -8.04
N TYR A 350 42.13 11.27 -8.38
CA TYR A 350 42.50 12.56 -9.00
C TYR A 350 43.44 12.48 -10.24
N GLN A 351 43.40 11.40 -11.03
CA GLN A 351 44.33 11.22 -12.17
C GLN A 351 43.86 11.80 -13.53
N GLY A 352 43.06 12.87 -13.55
CA GLY A 352 42.61 13.51 -14.81
C GLY A 352 41.82 12.59 -15.76
N GLY A 353 41.28 11.49 -15.23
CA GLY A 353 40.58 10.44 -15.98
C GLY A 353 39.10 10.36 -15.62
N TYR A 354 38.63 9.15 -15.30
CA TYR A 354 37.22 8.84 -15.10
C TYR A 354 36.98 8.23 -13.72
N VAL A 355 35.93 8.66 -13.02
CA VAL A 355 35.64 8.22 -11.66
C VAL A 355 34.19 7.79 -11.49
N GLY A 356 34.00 6.77 -10.67
CA GLY A 356 32.76 6.08 -10.33
C GLY A 356 33.11 4.76 -9.65
N LEU A 357 32.11 3.89 -9.45
CA LEU A 357 32.41 2.47 -9.21
C LEU A 357 33.29 1.93 -10.36
N PHE A 358 32.89 2.23 -11.60
CA PHE A 358 33.67 2.06 -12.81
C PHE A 358 34.21 3.40 -13.32
N GLY A 359 35.45 3.39 -13.82
CA GLY A 359 36.01 4.55 -14.52
C GLY A 359 35.46 4.62 -15.93
N TYR A 360 35.78 3.61 -16.73
CA TYR A 360 35.45 3.54 -18.15
C TYR A 360 34.80 2.20 -18.51
N VAL A 361 33.62 2.27 -19.12
CA VAL A 361 32.90 1.11 -19.68
C VAL A 361 32.73 1.25 -21.19
N ASN A 362 32.95 0.16 -21.93
CA ASN A 362 32.79 0.12 -23.38
C ASN A 362 32.07 -1.16 -23.80
N GLY A 363 30.88 -1.03 -24.40
CA GLY A 363 30.03 -2.15 -24.81
C GLY A 363 29.55 -3.04 -23.66
N ALA A 364 29.70 -2.60 -22.41
CA ALA A 364 29.28 -3.34 -21.24
C ALA A 364 27.77 -3.25 -21.00
N THR A 365 27.23 -4.18 -20.22
CA THR A 365 25.91 -4.08 -19.62
C THR A 365 26.05 -4.06 -18.10
N ILE A 366 25.68 -2.95 -17.46
CA ILE A 366 25.58 -2.86 -16.00
C ILE A 366 24.10 -2.93 -15.63
N LYS A 367 23.71 -3.84 -14.74
CA LYS A 367 22.30 -4.01 -14.41
C LYS A 367 22.01 -4.43 -12.97
N ASN A 368 20.79 -4.18 -12.51
CA ASN A 368 20.25 -4.62 -11.22
C ASN A 368 21.13 -4.25 -10.02
N LEU A 369 21.66 -3.03 -10.02
CA LEU A 369 22.71 -2.62 -9.09
C LEU A 369 22.34 -1.31 -8.40
N THR A 370 22.43 -1.29 -7.07
CA THR A 370 22.46 -0.03 -6.32
C THR A 370 23.90 0.33 -5.96
N VAL A 371 24.30 1.57 -6.18
CA VAL A 371 25.59 2.12 -5.71
C VAL A 371 25.33 3.34 -4.84
N GLU A 372 25.80 3.29 -3.61
CA GLU A 372 25.68 4.36 -2.62
C GLU A 372 27.07 4.85 -2.19
N GLY A 373 27.29 6.16 -2.28
CA GLY A 373 28.59 6.72 -1.96
C GLY A 373 28.76 8.23 -2.05
N VAL A 374 30.00 8.64 -1.86
CA VAL A 374 30.49 10.02 -1.94
C VAL A 374 31.70 10.07 -2.86
N ILE A 375 31.64 10.88 -3.91
CA ILE A 375 32.77 11.16 -4.82
C ILE A 375 33.22 12.60 -4.60
N GLU A 376 34.48 12.79 -4.21
CA GLU A 376 35.16 14.07 -4.02
C GLU A 376 36.38 14.17 -4.93
N SER A 377 36.15 14.36 -6.23
CA SER A 377 37.16 14.13 -7.27
C SER A 377 37.39 15.32 -8.18
N SER A 378 38.61 15.44 -8.71
CA SER A 378 38.97 16.37 -9.78
C SER A 378 39.03 15.75 -11.18
N CYS A 379 38.55 14.51 -11.35
CA CYS A 379 38.49 13.83 -12.64
C CYS A 379 37.52 14.52 -13.61
N SER A 380 37.77 14.42 -14.92
CA SER A 380 36.98 15.10 -15.95
C SER A 380 35.58 14.51 -16.10
N ASN A 381 35.45 13.18 -16.01
CA ASN A 381 34.18 12.48 -16.17
C ASN A 381 33.83 11.74 -14.88
N GLN A 382 32.66 12.03 -14.34
CA GLN A 382 32.26 11.50 -13.05
C GLN A 382 30.82 10.99 -13.11
N GLY A 383 30.60 9.80 -12.56
CA GLY A 383 29.28 9.35 -12.17
C GLY A 383 29.34 8.25 -11.14
N MET A 384 28.32 8.13 -10.29
CA MET A 384 28.37 7.21 -9.15
C MET A 384 28.63 5.77 -9.61
N ILE A 385 28.04 5.38 -10.75
CA ILE A 385 28.21 4.04 -11.33
C ILE A 385 29.37 4.02 -12.32
N ALA A 386 29.40 4.93 -13.30
CA ALA A 386 30.46 4.95 -14.32
C ALA A 386 30.89 6.38 -14.71
N GLY A 387 32.19 6.66 -14.71
CA GLY A 387 32.69 7.96 -15.19
C GLY A 387 32.40 8.19 -16.68
N GLN A 388 32.85 7.27 -17.53
CA GLN A 388 32.65 7.32 -18.99
C GLN A 388 32.04 6.02 -19.53
N SER A 389 31.12 6.15 -20.47
CA SER A 389 30.42 5.07 -21.15
C SER A 389 30.48 5.22 -22.68
N VAL A 390 30.93 4.17 -23.36
CA VAL A 390 30.97 4.08 -24.84
C VAL A 390 30.17 2.86 -25.29
N GLY A 391 28.99 3.06 -25.88
CA GLY A 391 28.13 1.96 -26.35
C GLY A 391 27.66 1.00 -25.26
N ALA A 392 27.73 1.38 -23.99
CA ALA A 392 27.33 0.54 -22.87
C ALA A 392 25.87 0.79 -22.45
N ASN A 393 25.27 -0.21 -21.82
CA ASN A 393 23.89 -0.20 -21.37
C ASN A 393 23.78 -0.25 -19.85
N PHE A 394 22.82 0.48 -19.31
CA PHE A 394 22.49 0.51 -17.89
C PHE A 394 21.02 0.13 -17.72
N TYR A 395 20.73 -0.93 -16.94
CA TYR A 395 19.37 -1.42 -16.71
C TYR A 395 19.09 -1.59 -15.22
N ASN A 396 18.01 -1.01 -14.70
CA ASN A 396 17.65 -1.21 -13.30
C ASN A 396 18.80 -0.86 -12.34
N CYS A 397 19.40 0.33 -12.54
CA CYS A 397 20.51 0.81 -11.73
C CYS A 397 20.09 2.01 -10.89
N VAL A 398 20.47 2.02 -9.61
CA VAL A 398 20.16 3.10 -8.67
C VAL A 398 21.45 3.70 -8.14
N ALA A 399 21.61 5.02 -8.25
CA ALA A 399 22.71 5.75 -7.64
C ALA A 399 22.20 6.60 -6.47
N LYS A 400 22.92 6.59 -5.34
CA LYS A 400 22.58 7.35 -4.13
C LYS A 400 23.82 8.04 -3.56
N GLY A 401 23.63 9.22 -2.96
CA GLY A 401 24.66 9.90 -2.18
C GLY A 401 25.07 11.24 -2.77
N ARG A 402 26.37 11.51 -2.91
CA ARG A 402 26.86 12.84 -3.31
C ARG A 402 28.04 12.79 -4.28
N ILE A 403 28.07 13.71 -5.25
CA ILE A 403 29.24 13.98 -6.09
C ILE A 403 29.61 15.45 -5.95
N ASN A 404 30.79 15.71 -5.39
CA ASN A 404 31.39 17.03 -5.27
C ASN A 404 32.62 17.10 -6.16
N THR A 405 32.61 17.95 -7.19
CA THR A 405 33.77 18.07 -8.07
C THR A 405 34.67 19.24 -7.67
N SER A 406 35.97 19.08 -7.92
CA SER A 406 36.95 20.16 -7.80
C SER A 406 37.77 20.29 -9.09
N GLY A 407 38.43 21.42 -9.31
CA GLY A 407 39.21 21.64 -10.54
C GLY A 407 38.35 21.67 -11.81
N SER A 408 38.91 21.16 -12.91
CA SER A 408 38.32 21.22 -14.27
C SER A 408 37.52 19.96 -14.61
N ALA A 409 36.50 19.62 -13.81
CA ALA A 409 35.53 18.60 -14.21
C ALA A 409 34.79 19.04 -15.49
N ASP A 410 34.45 18.11 -16.38
CA ASP A 410 33.75 18.42 -17.64
C ASP A 410 32.36 17.82 -17.71
N TYR A 411 32.20 16.54 -17.34
CA TYR A 411 30.96 15.78 -17.49
C TYR A 411 30.60 15.05 -16.20
N VAL A 412 29.47 15.41 -15.59
CA VAL A 412 29.05 14.85 -14.30
C VAL A 412 27.59 14.39 -14.37
N GLY A 413 27.36 13.12 -14.08
CA GLY A 413 26.02 12.53 -14.03
C GLY A 413 25.84 11.59 -12.85
N GLY A 414 24.64 11.49 -12.28
CA GLY A 414 24.40 10.58 -11.15
C GLY A 414 24.70 9.11 -11.50
N ILE A 415 24.25 8.65 -12.67
CA ILE A 415 24.58 7.31 -13.18
C ILE A 415 25.92 7.34 -13.92
N THR A 416 26.05 8.24 -14.90
CA THR A 416 27.28 8.34 -15.68
C THR A 416 27.60 9.73 -16.21
N GLY A 417 28.87 10.11 -16.25
CA GLY A 417 29.31 11.43 -16.68
C GLY A 417 29.10 11.67 -18.17
N TRP A 418 29.67 10.81 -19.01
CA TRP A 418 29.61 10.94 -20.47
C TRP A 418 29.19 9.64 -21.13
N VAL A 419 28.19 9.71 -22.00
CA VAL A 419 27.73 8.60 -22.83
C VAL A 419 27.96 8.93 -24.30
N THR A 420 28.53 7.99 -25.05
CA THR A 420 28.59 8.09 -26.50
C THR A 420 28.34 6.75 -27.17
N ARG A 421 27.80 6.79 -28.39
CA ARG A 421 27.53 5.61 -29.20
C ARG A 421 28.82 4.92 -29.68
N ASN A 422 28.78 3.59 -29.72
CA ASN A 422 29.75 2.77 -30.44
C ASN A 422 29.02 2.06 -31.59
N SER A 423 29.13 2.60 -32.80
CA SER A 423 28.33 2.17 -33.96
C SER A 423 28.51 0.66 -34.24
N PRO A 424 27.42 -0.12 -34.46
CA PRO A 424 26.04 0.31 -34.71
C PRO A 424 25.16 0.47 -33.46
N SER A 425 25.60 0.05 -32.28
CA SER A 425 24.76 -0.08 -31.07
C SER A 425 24.45 1.26 -30.41
N ILE A 426 23.16 1.59 -30.26
CA ILE A 426 22.69 2.77 -29.52
C ILE A 426 22.78 2.47 -28.01
N PRO A 427 23.43 3.30 -27.20
CA PRO A 427 23.46 3.11 -25.75
C PRO A 427 22.05 3.20 -25.16
N VAL A 428 21.76 2.36 -24.17
CA VAL A 428 20.47 2.34 -23.47
C VAL A 428 20.65 2.60 -21.99
N VAL A 429 19.93 3.57 -21.44
CA VAL A 429 19.77 3.78 -20.00
C VAL A 429 18.30 3.58 -19.69
N ARG A 430 17.96 2.47 -19.05
CA ARG A 430 16.56 2.10 -18.82
C ARG A 430 16.32 1.68 -17.39
N SER A 431 15.19 2.11 -16.83
CA SER A 431 14.81 1.75 -15.47
C SER A 431 15.85 2.20 -14.43
N CYS A 432 16.53 3.32 -14.65
CA CYS A 432 17.59 3.82 -13.76
C CYS A 432 17.14 5.04 -12.93
N ALA A 433 17.53 5.10 -11.66
CA ALA A 433 17.20 6.21 -10.77
C ALA A 433 18.43 6.83 -10.11
N SER A 434 18.43 8.15 -9.92
CA SER A 434 19.48 8.90 -9.23
C SER A 434 18.91 9.71 -8.06
N TYR A 435 19.47 9.45 -6.88
CA TYR A 435 19.29 10.21 -5.64
C TYR A 435 20.61 10.87 -5.24
N VAL A 436 21.40 11.28 -6.24
CA VAL A 436 22.73 11.85 -6.03
C VAL A 436 22.64 13.36 -5.99
N ASP A 437 23.03 13.98 -4.88
CA ASP A 437 23.28 15.41 -4.84
C ASP A 437 24.60 15.73 -5.57
N ILE A 438 24.50 16.47 -6.66
CA ILE A 438 25.64 16.85 -7.51
C ILE A 438 25.98 18.31 -7.26
N VAL A 439 27.22 18.56 -6.85
CA VAL A 439 27.82 19.89 -6.81
C VAL A 439 29.03 19.90 -7.71
N SER A 440 28.83 20.35 -8.94
CA SER A 440 29.84 20.33 -9.99
C SER A 440 30.36 21.72 -10.34
N THR A 441 31.68 21.83 -10.44
CA THR A 441 32.40 22.94 -11.07
C THR A 441 32.46 22.82 -12.60
N GLY A 442 31.90 21.74 -13.16
CA GLY A 442 32.09 21.35 -14.55
C GLY A 442 31.06 21.85 -15.55
N THR A 443 31.40 21.69 -16.83
CA THR A 443 30.66 22.26 -17.97
C THR A 443 29.28 21.62 -18.15
N PHE A 444 29.17 20.31 -17.99
CA PHE A 444 27.95 19.54 -18.24
C PHE A 444 27.57 18.73 -16.99
N ALA A 445 26.47 19.09 -16.35
CA ALA A 445 25.97 18.41 -15.15
C ALA A 445 24.53 17.94 -15.36
N GLY A 446 24.27 16.65 -15.14
CA GLY A 446 22.94 16.06 -15.26
C GLY A 446 22.59 15.18 -14.08
N GLY A 447 21.33 15.13 -13.66
CA GLY A 447 20.94 14.24 -12.56
C GLY A 447 21.16 12.75 -12.87
N ILE A 448 21.03 12.34 -14.14
CA ILE A 448 21.30 10.97 -14.60
C ILE A 448 22.58 10.91 -15.43
N ILE A 449 22.66 11.70 -16.50
CA ILE A 449 23.79 11.71 -17.46
C ILE A 449 24.35 13.12 -17.59
N GLY A 450 25.65 13.31 -17.44
CA GLY A 450 26.26 14.63 -17.67
C GLY A 450 26.11 15.10 -19.12
N LYS A 451 26.57 14.28 -20.06
CA LYS A 451 26.46 14.54 -21.50
C LYS A 451 26.19 13.26 -22.30
N SER A 452 25.29 13.32 -23.28
CA SER A 452 25.12 12.29 -24.32
C SER A 452 25.57 12.80 -25.69
N ASN A 453 26.28 11.95 -26.45
CA ASN A 453 26.76 12.22 -27.81
C ASN A 453 26.34 11.11 -28.77
N HIS A 454 25.77 11.46 -29.92
CA HIS A 454 25.46 10.56 -31.05
C HIS A 454 24.38 9.49 -30.73
N SER A 455 23.23 9.94 -30.23
CA SER A 455 22.04 9.12 -29.92
C SER A 455 22.05 8.36 -28.60
N ILE A 456 20.88 8.31 -27.97
CA ILE A 456 20.63 7.63 -26.69
C ILE A 456 19.18 7.14 -26.62
N ILE A 457 18.97 5.98 -26.02
CA ILE A 457 17.63 5.57 -25.54
C ILE A 457 17.64 5.71 -24.02
N MET A 458 16.89 6.68 -23.50
CA MET A 458 16.64 6.86 -22.07
C MET A 458 15.17 6.56 -21.79
N GLU A 459 14.90 5.51 -21.04
CA GLU A 459 13.52 5.04 -20.82
C GLU A 459 13.25 4.74 -19.35
N ALA A 460 12.12 5.19 -18.82
CA ALA A 460 11.73 4.89 -17.43
C ALA A 460 12.84 5.27 -16.44
N CYS A 461 13.41 6.47 -16.54
CA CYS A 461 14.51 6.92 -15.68
C CYS A 461 14.08 8.07 -14.77
N ALA A 462 14.67 8.18 -13.57
CA ALA A 462 14.22 9.14 -12.56
C ALA A 462 15.38 9.90 -11.90
N ASN A 463 15.30 11.23 -11.80
CA ASN A 463 16.18 12.01 -10.94
C ASN A 463 15.42 12.61 -9.75
N TYR A 464 15.98 12.47 -8.55
CA TYR A 464 15.49 13.08 -7.31
C TYR A 464 16.54 13.94 -6.61
N GLY A 465 17.83 13.77 -6.95
CA GLY A 465 18.93 14.52 -6.35
C GLY A 465 19.03 15.94 -6.89
N ASN A 466 19.57 16.85 -6.07
CA ASN A 466 19.81 18.23 -6.50
C ASN A 466 21.01 18.29 -7.45
N VAL A 467 20.96 19.15 -8.46
CA VAL A 467 22.01 19.27 -9.48
C VAL A 467 22.50 20.71 -9.55
N THR A 468 23.70 20.95 -9.06
CA THR A 468 24.42 22.21 -9.22
C THR A 468 25.57 22.02 -10.22
N GLY A 469 25.64 22.87 -11.24
CA GLY A 469 26.68 22.82 -12.27
C GLY A 469 27.11 24.20 -12.77
N LYS A 470 28.02 24.24 -13.75
CA LYS A 470 28.53 25.50 -14.30
C LYS A 470 27.73 26.00 -15.50
N ILE A 471 27.81 25.33 -16.65
CA ILE A 471 27.35 25.89 -17.94
C ILE A 471 26.04 25.27 -18.41
N ASN A 472 26.02 23.95 -18.63
CA ASN A 472 24.86 23.20 -19.10
C ASN A 472 24.41 22.27 -17.98
N VAL A 473 23.26 22.57 -17.38
CA VAL A 473 22.79 21.88 -16.19
C VAL A 473 21.36 21.39 -16.43
N GLY A 474 21.13 20.10 -16.18
CA GLY A 474 19.83 19.47 -16.34
C GLY A 474 19.47 18.56 -15.18
N GLY A 475 18.18 18.46 -14.84
CA GLY A 475 17.70 17.45 -13.89
C GLY A 475 17.79 16.03 -14.46
N LEU A 476 17.65 15.82 -15.77
CA LEU A 476 17.92 14.53 -16.42
C LEU A 476 19.32 14.49 -17.03
N MET A 477 19.62 15.44 -17.92
CA MET A 477 20.90 15.50 -18.63
C MET A 477 21.44 16.92 -18.76
N GLY A 478 22.74 17.12 -18.61
CA GLY A 478 23.34 18.44 -18.82
C GLY A 478 23.24 18.89 -20.28
N TYR A 479 23.62 18.01 -21.21
CA TYR A 479 23.55 18.24 -22.66
C TYR A 479 23.24 16.96 -23.41
N THR A 480 22.43 17.08 -24.46
CA THR A 480 22.21 16.02 -25.42
C THR A 480 22.34 16.55 -26.84
N ASP A 481 22.97 15.77 -27.71
CA ASP A 481 22.98 15.95 -29.18
C ASP A 481 22.26 14.75 -29.82
N PRO A 482 20.92 14.77 -29.82
CA PRO A 482 20.13 13.64 -30.28
C PRO A 482 20.03 13.62 -31.80
N GLN A 483 20.40 12.49 -32.41
CA GLN A 483 20.03 12.19 -33.80
C GLN A 483 18.60 11.62 -33.85
N SER A 484 18.07 11.37 -35.05
CA SER A 484 16.69 10.91 -35.27
C SER A 484 16.33 9.57 -34.60
N ASP A 485 17.31 8.77 -34.19
CA ASP A 485 17.15 7.49 -33.51
C ASP A 485 17.29 7.60 -31.97
N SER A 486 17.26 8.81 -31.41
CA SER A 486 17.27 9.05 -29.96
C SER A 486 15.85 9.05 -29.40
N HIS A 487 15.67 8.48 -28.21
CA HIS A 487 14.37 8.44 -27.54
C HIS A 487 14.53 8.70 -26.04
N ILE A 488 13.83 9.72 -25.52
CA ILE A 488 13.74 10.04 -24.09
C ILE A 488 12.28 9.88 -23.69
N THR A 489 11.95 8.75 -23.08
CA THR A 489 10.57 8.32 -22.89
C THR A 489 10.27 7.89 -21.46
N ASN A 490 9.11 8.28 -20.93
CA ASN A 490 8.65 7.85 -19.60
C ASN A 490 9.62 8.19 -18.46
N CYS A 491 10.35 9.32 -18.56
CA CYS A 491 11.31 9.74 -17.54
C CYS A 491 10.67 10.71 -16.53
N TYR A 492 11.21 10.78 -15.32
CA TYR A 492 10.70 11.63 -14.26
C TYR A 492 11.79 12.51 -13.62
N VAL A 493 11.48 13.77 -13.38
CA VAL A 493 12.27 14.65 -12.51
C VAL A 493 11.44 14.99 -11.27
N GLY A 494 11.85 14.46 -10.12
CA GLY A 494 11.21 14.69 -8.83
C GLY A 494 11.37 16.12 -8.33
N SER A 495 10.88 16.37 -7.11
CA SER A 495 11.07 17.66 -6.44
C SER A 495 12.55 17.87 -6.08
N CYS A 496 13.30 18.50 -6.98
CA CYS A 496 14.73 18.80 -6.82
C CYS A 496 15.06 20.25 -7.22
N GLU A 497 16.24 20.70 -6.83
CA GLU A 497 16.82 21.96 -7.29
C GLU A 497 17.84 21.73 -8.40
N VAL A 498 17.70 22.47 -9.51
CA VAL A 498 18.66 22.50 -10.62
C VAL A 498 19.25 23.91 -10.70
N ARG A 499 20.55 24.05 -10.46
CA ARG A 499 21.24 25.34 -10.35
C ARG A 499 22.45 25.40 -11.29
N GLY A 500 22.55 26.46 -12.07
CA GLY A 500 23.73 26.74 -12.90
C GLY A 500 24.27 28.15 -12.75
N THR A 501 25.49 28.38 -13.23
CA THR A 501 26.09 29.73 -13.36
C THR A 501 26.11 30.25 -14.80
N GLY A 502 25.67 29.42 -15.75
CA GLY A 502 25.64 29.70 -17.18
C GLY A 502 24.22 29.75 -17.74
N SER A 503 24.12 30.04 -19.03
CA SER A 503 22.85 30.36 -19.70
C SER A 503 21.92 29.18 -19.96
N ASN A 504 22.40 27.94 -19.79
CA ASN A 504 21.71 26.72 -20.24
C ASN A 504 21.33 25.82 -19.04
N VAL A 505 20.39 26.28 -18.22
CA VAL A 505 19.90 25.55 -17.05
C VAL A 505 18.44 25.18 -17.26
N PHE A 506 18.16 23.88 -17.30
CA PHE A 506 16.82 23.36 -17.58
C PHE A 506 16.46 22.22 -16.61
N LEU A 507 15.18 22.00 -16.37
CA LEU A 507 14.72 20.90 -15.52
C LEU A 507 15.05 19.54 -16.16
N THR A 508 14.98 19.43 -17.48
CA THR A 508 15.27 18.19 -18.21
C THR A 508 16.69 18.20 -18.77
N CYS A 509 16.95 18.92 -19.86
CA CYS A 509 18.26 19.06 -20.47
C CYS A 509 18.39 20.24 -21.44
N TYR A 510 19.62 20.58 -21.81
CA TYR A 510 19.92 21.45 -22.94
C TYR A 510 20.09 20.62 -24.24
N GLU A 511 19.26 20.93 -25.25
CA GLU A 511 19.30 20.32 -26.58
C GLU A 511 19.39 21.46 -27.61
N PRO A 512 20.53 21.64 -28.30
CA PRO A 512 20.80 22.86 -29.06
C PRO A 512 19.95 23.02 -30.34
N SER A 513 19.35 21.95 -30.88
CA SER A 513 18.49 22.04 -32.07
C SER A 513 17.08 22.57 -31.75
N GLY A 514 16.69 22.56 -30.47
CA GLY A 514 15.32 22.88 -30.02
C GLY A 514 14.27 21.85 -30.46
N ASN A 515 14.68 20.72 -31.03
CA ASN A 515 13.79 19.71 -31.56
C ASN A 515 13.51 18.64 -30.50
N LEU A 516 12.34 18.75 -29.87
CA LEU A 516 11.90 17.85 -28.80
C LEU A 516 11.07 16.66 -29.31
N SER A 517 11.05 16.36 -30.62
CA SER A 517 10.32 15.20 -31.18
C SER A 517 10.80 13.84 -30.64
N ASN A 518 11.99 13.79 -30.04
CA ASN A 518 12.55 12.61 -29.41
C ASN A 518 12.11 12.43 -27.95
N PHE A 519 11.32 13.37 -27.40
CA PHE A 519 10.82 13.35 -26.03
C PHE A 519 9.35 12.92 -26.02
N GLU A 520 9.00 12.00 -25.13
CA GLU A 520 7.62 11.55 -24.92
C GLU A 520 7.40 11.22 -23.44
N LYS A 521 6.30 11.68 -22.84
CA LYS A 521 5.96 11.33 -21.44
C LYS A 521 7.12 11.60 -20.48
N VAL A 522 7.71 12.79 -20.56
CA VAL A 522 8.71 13.27 -19.60
C VAL A 522 7.97 14.01 -18.49
N PHE A 523 7.86 13.35 -17.35
CA PHE A 523 7.13 13.83 -16.20
C PHE A 523 8.02 14.68 -15.31
N TYR A 524 7.42 15.62 -14.58
CA TYR A 524 8.15 16.40 -13.59
C TYR A 524 7.28 16.87 -12.42
N SER A 525 7.93 17.13 -11.29
CA SER A 525 7.31 17.83 -10.17
C SER A 525 7.22 19.34 -10.45
N LYS A 526 6.05 19.94 -10.26
CA LYS A 526 5.86 21.40 -10.32
C LYS A 526 6.56 22.14 -9.18
N ASP A 527 6.96 21.44 -8.13
CA ASP A 527 7.72 21.99 -7.01
C ASP A 527 9.23 22.00 -7.27
N ALA A 528 9.69 21.39 -8.37
CA ALA A 528 11.09 21.46 -8.75
C ALA A 528 11.48 22.91 -9.06
N LYS A 529 12.72 23.28 -8.72
CA LYS A 529 13.20 24.65 -8.80
C LYS A 529 14.38 24.75 -9.73
N VAL A 530 14.36 25.73 -10.62
CA VAL A 530 15.48 26.01 -11.53
C VAL A 530 16.06 27.38 -11.22
N PHE A 531 17.39 27.45 -11.06
CA PHE A 531 18.13 28.67 -10.80
C PHE A 531 19.16 28.89 -11.92
N ALA A 532 18.96 29.93 -12.72
CA ALA A 532 19.86 30.26 -13.84
C ALA A 532 21.13 31.04 -13.43
N SER A 533 21.35 31.24 -12.12
CA SER A 533 22.55 31.87 -11.57
C SER A 533 22.89 31.27 -10.20
N ALA A 534 24.18 31.20 -9.85
CA ALA A 534 24.62 30.74 -8.53
C ALA A 534 24.06 31.59 -7.39
N ASP A 535 23.97 32.91 -7.60
CA ASP A 535 23.59 33.87 -6.55
C ASP A 535 22.07 34.12 -6.51
N ALA A 536 21.29 33.43 -7.35
CA ALA A 536 19.84 33.56 -7.35
C ALA A 536 19.24 33.03 -6.04
N THR A 537 18.52 33.89 -5.32
CA THR A 537 17.81 33.56 -4.08
C THR A 537 16.39 33.04 -4.32
N GLU A 538 15.83 33.32 -5.50
CA GLU A 538 14.51 32.89 -5.94
C GLU A 538 14.64 32.07 -7.24
N PRO A 539 13.79 31.05 -7.45
CA PRO A 539 13.80 30.26 -8.67
C PRO A 539 13.25 31.05 -9.85
N GLU A 540 13.67 30.66 -11.05
CA GLU A 540 13.07 31.10 -12.31
C GLU A 540 11.64 30.55 -12.44
N ASP A 541 10.85 31.15 -13.35
CA ASP A 541 9.57 30.55 -13.75
C ASP A 541 9.83 29.19 -14.38
N LEU A 542 9.43 28.14 -13.66
CA LEU A 542 9.67 26.75 -14.02
C LEU A 542 9.15 26.43 -15.42
N ALA A 543 8.01 27.02 -15.82
CA ALA A 543 7.46 26.81 -17.15
C ALA A 543 8.54 27.09 -18.20
N SER A 544 9.18 28.27 -18.15
CA SER A 544 10.22 28.72 -19.09
C SER A 544 11.56 27.97 -19.03
N ARG A 545 11.67 26.96 -18.16
CA ARG A 545 12.90 26.23 -17.88
C ARG A 545 12.72 24.72 -17.91
N ILE A 546 11.61 24.17 -18.41
CA ILE A 546 11.44 22.71 -18.51
C ILE A 546 12.49 22.11 -19.45
N ALA A 547 12.64 22.68 -20.65
CA ALA A 547 13.58 22.28 -21.69
C ALA A 547 14.02 23.52 -22.50
N TYR A 548 15.07 23.39 -23.31
CA TYR A 548 15.54 24.47 -24.17
C TYR A 548 14.57 24.75 -25.34
N GLY A 549 14.37 26.04 -25.65
CA GLY A 549 13.44 26.54 -26.68
C GLY A 549 12.12 27.07 -26.09
N ASP A 550 11.29 27.72 -26.90
CA ASP A 550 10.03 28.40 -26.48
C ASP A 550 8.88 27.43 -26.11
N TYR A 551 9.15 26.16 -25.74
CA TYR A 551 8.18 25.06 -25.85
C TYR A 551 7.85 24.30 -24.57
N ASN A 552 7.48 25.05 -23.53
CA ASN A 552 6.86 24.53 -22.29
C ASN A 552 5.45 23.93 -22.54
N THR A 553 4.98 24.00 -23.78
CA THR A 553 3.62 23.65 -24.24
C THR A 553 3.60 22.33 -25.03
N SER A 554 4.74 21.67 -25.21
CA SER A 554 4.78 20.34 -25.83
C SER A 554 4.06 19.34 -24.93
N SER A 555 3.16 18.54 -25.49
CA SER A 555 2.50 17.43 -24.78
C SER A 555 3.47 16.33 -24.34
N ALA A 556 4.74 16.41 -24.74
CA ALA A 556 5.81 15.54 -24.26
C ALA A 556 6.12 15.74 -22.77
N PHE A 557 5.87 16.93 -22.20
CA PHE A 557 6.17 17.23 -20.79
C PHE A 557 4.91 17.32 -19.95
N VAL A 558 4.87 16.58 -18.85
CA VAL A 558 3.67 16.48 -18.00
C VAL A 558 4.05 16.78 -16.55
N GLY A 559 3.58 17.93 -16.04
CA GLY A 559 3.87 18.39 -14.69
C GLY A 559 2.77 18.04 -13.69
N PHE A 560 3.15 17.47 -12.55
CA PHE A 560 2.24 17.15 -11.45
C PHE A 560 2.46 18.07 -10.24
N THR A 561 1.39 18.45 -9.55
CA THR A 561 1.49 19.19 -8.27
C THR A 561 1.91 18.26 -7.14
N ALA A 562 2.33 18.82 -6.00
CA ALA A 562 2.63 18.06 -4.79
C ALA A 562 1.51 17.09 -4.40
N GLU A 563 0.25 17.54 -4.51
CA GLU A 563 -0.94 16.77 -4.17
C GLU A 563 -1.17 15.62 -5.15
N GLN A 564 -0.97 15.85 -6.45
CA GLN A 564 -1.10 14.80 -7.48
C GLN A 564 -0.01 13.74 -7.34
N ILE A 565 1.19 14.15 -6.92
CA ILE A 565 2.30 13.24 -6.66
C ILE A 565 2.03 12.43 -5.39
N ALA A 566 1.79 13.09 -4.26
CA ALA A 566 1.54 12.42 -2.98
C ALA A 566 0.26 11.56 -3.01
N GLY A 567 -0.74 11.97 -3.80
CA GLY A 567 -2.00 11.27 -3.98
C GLY A 567 -1.96 10.09 -4.96
N GLY A 568 -0.82 9.78 -5.58
CA GLY A 568 -0.66 8.59 -6.44
C GLY A 568 -1.00 8.78 -7.92
N GLU A 569 -1.58 9.92 -8.32
CA GLU A 569 -1.94 10.20 -9.72
C GLU A 569 -0.71 10.15 -10.63
N ALA A 570 0.39 10.78 -10.21
CA ALA A 570 1.63 10.81 -10.98
C ALA A 570 2.16 9.39 -11.26
N THR A 571 2.20 8.53 -10.24
CA THR A 571 2.66 7.13 -10.36
C THR A 571 1.78 6.32 -11.30
N TYR A 572 0.46 6.49 -11.21
CA TYR A 572 -0.48 5.81 -12.09
C TYR A 572 -0.31 6.24 -13.56
N CYS A 573 -0.16 7.55 -13.81
CA CYS A 573 0.10 8.09 -15.15
C CYS A 573 1.43 7.63 -15.74
N MET A 574 2.50 7.54 -14.93
CA MET A 574 3.81 7.02 -15.37
C MET A 574 3.78 5.54 -15.74
N ASN A 575 2.80 4.78 -15.24
CA ASN A 575 2.50 3.43 -15.69
C ASN A 575 1.50 3.39 -16.86
N ASN A 576 1.34 4.47 -17.62
CA ASN A 576 0.36 4.58 -18.71
C ASN A 576 -1.07 4.23 -18.27
N GLU A 577 -1.44 4.62 -17.05
CA GLU A 577 -2.78 4.37 -16.50
C GLU A 577 -3.13 2.87 -16.42
N THR A 578 -2.11 2.01 -16.33
CA THR A 578 -2.28 0.57 -16.11
C THR A 578 -1.66 0.12 -14.80
N THR A 579 -2.25 -0.91 -14.22
CA THR A 579 -1.73 -1.64 -13.04
C THR A 579 -1.13 -2.98 -13.44
N ALA A 580 -1.10 -3.32 -14.73
CA ALA A 580 -0.48 -4.53 -15.23
C ALA A 580 1.04 -4.35 -15.32
N SER A 581 1.78 -5.10 -14.51
CA SER A 581 3.26 -5.06 -14.47
C SER A 581 3.83 -3.65 -14.28
N PRO A 582 3.46 -2.95 -13.18
CA PRO A 582 3.86 -1.57 -12.97
C PRO A 582 5.37 -1.47 -12.78
N VAL A 583 5.99 -0.50 -13.45
CA VAL A 583 7.41 -0.18 -13.31
C VAL A 583 7.62 0.90 -12.25
N TRP A 584 6.63 1.77 -12.07
CA TRP A 584 6.58 2.78 -11.02
C TRP A 584 5.65 2.31 -9.90
N THR A 585 6.09 2.49 -8.67
CA THR A 585 5.36 2.11 -7.46
C THR A 585 5.41 3.26 -6.46
N GLN A 586 4.48 3.31 -5.50
CA GLN A 586 4.49 4.37 -4.49
C GLN A 586 3.78 3.88 -3.24
N ASP A 587 4.38 4.10 -2.07
CA ASP A 587 3.73 3.87 -0.78
C ASP A 587 2.89 5.09 -0.41
N LEU A 588 1.57 5.01 -0.60
CA LEU A 588 0.62 6.08 -0.32
C LEU A 588 0.32 6.23 1.18
N ASN A 589 0.82 5.34 2.04
CA ASN A 589 0.71 5.50 3.50
C ASN A 589 1.79 6.43 4.06
N GLN A 590 2.86 6.67 3.30
CA GLN A 590 3.90 7.62 3.66
C GLN A 590 3.52 9.03 3.21
N ALA A 591 3.49 9.96 4.16
CA ALA A 591 3.26 11.37 3.86
C ALA A 591 4.33 11.90 2.88
N ASN A 592 3.88 12.59 1.83
CA ASN A 592 4.74 13.16 0.77
C ASN A 592 5.59 12.13 0.00
N SER A 593 5.19 10.87 -0.04
CA SER A 593 5.87 9.86 -0.84
C SER A 593 5.96 10.28 -2.31
N GLN A 594 7.01 9.84 -2.98
CA GLN A 594 7.25 10.11 -4.40
C GLN A 594 7.13 8.78 -5.17
N PRO A 595 6.82 8.82 -6.48
CA PRO A 595 6.94 7.66 -7.36
C PRO A 595 8.34 7.04 -7.21
N VAL A 596 8.42 5.74 -7.02
CA VAL A 596 9.65 4.95 -6.91
C VAL A 596 9.71 3.95 -8.05
N LEU A 597 10.82 4.00 -8.79
CA LEU A 597 11.09 3.09 -9.89
C LEU A 597 11.56 1.72 -9.38
N ASN A 598 11.00 0.64 -9.92
CA ASN A 598 11.29 -0.75 -9.56
C ASN A 598 11.13 -1.07 -8.05
N GLY A 599 10.20 -0.40 -7.36
CA GLY A 599 9.85 -0.75 -5.99
C GLY A 599 9.01 -2.03 -5.90
N ASP A 600 8.62 -2.42 -4.69
CA ASP A 600 7.82 -3.63 -4.46
C ASP A 600 6.39 -3.46 -4.99
N ALA A 601 6.15 -3.94 -6.21
CA ALA A 601 4.85 -3.87 -6.86
C ALA A 601 3.75 -4.65 -6.10
N ALA A 602 4.10 -5.67 -5.30
CA ALA A 602 3.09 -6.42 -4.54
C ALA A 602 2.46 -5.56 -3.44
N LEU A 603 3.22 -4.61 -2.89
CA LEU A 603 2.78 -3.74 -1.79
C LEU A 603 2.39 -2.34 -2.25
N HIS A 604 3.04 -1.82 -3.29
CA HIS A 604 3.02 -0.40 -3.62
C HIS A 604 2.53 -0.11 -5.05
N THR A 605 1.80 -1.03 -5.67
CA THR A 605 1.04 -0.72 -6.90
C THR A 605 -0.01 0.33 -6.59
N VAL A 606 -0.15 1.34 -7.46
CA VAL A 606 -1.15 2.40 -7.29
C VAL A 606 -2.36 2.11 -8.18
N TYR A 607 -3.51 1.92 -7.54
CA TYR A 607 -4.80 1.70 -8.19
C TYR A 607 -5.59 2.99 -8.20
N LYS A 608 -6.19 3.34 -9.35
CA LYS A 608 -7.18 4.41 -9.42
C LYS A 608 -8.51 3.89 -8.88
N MET A 609 -9.09 4.60 -7.92
CA MET A 609 -10.25 4.11 -7.15
C MET A 609 -11.53 4.93 -7.39
N GLY A 610 -11.47 5.96 -8.24
CA GLY A 610 -12.59 6.86 -8.51
C GLY A 610 -12.37 8.25 -7.91
N TYR A 611 -13.42 8.87 -7.39
CA TYR A 611 -13.40 10.23 -6.83
C TYR A 611 -13.91 10.24 -5.39
N LEU A 612 -13.24 11.02 -4.54
CA LEU A 612 -13.70 11.29 -3.18
C LEU A 612 -14.94 12.18 -3.20
N HIS A 613 -15.86 11.94 -2.27
CA HIS A 613 -17.10 12.70 -2.12
C HIS A 613 -16.87 14.22 -2.09
N GLY A 614 -17.51 14.96 -3.01
CA GLY A 614 -17.36 16.42 -3.11
C GLY A 614 -16.01 16.90 -3.66
N SER A 615 -15.19 15.99 -4.19
CA SER A 615 -13.92 16.27 -4.86
C SER A 615 -14.03 15.96 -6.36
N THR A 616 -13.37 16.77 -7.19
CA THR A 616 -13.11 16.47 -8.60
C THR A 616 -11.76 15.79 -8.83
N LEU A 617 -10.94 15.67 -7.78
CA LEU A 617 -9.64 15.00 -7.83
C LEU A 617 -9.84 13.48 -7.73
N SER A 618 -9.14 12.75 -8.59
CA SER A 618 -9.13 11.28 -8.53
C SER A 618 -8.47 10.82 -7.23
N PHE A 619 -9.01 9.77 -6.63
CA PHE A 619 -8.45 9.09 -5.48
C PHE A 619 -7.72 7.82 -5.92
N PHE A 620 -6.59 7.55 -5.27
CA PHE A 620 -5.77 6.38 -5.55
C PHE A 620 -5.44 5.66 -4.24
N SER A 621 -5.24 4.34 -4.32
CA SER A 621 -4.89 3.50 -3.16
C SER A 621 -3.88 2.44 -3.56
N ASN A 622 -3.12 1.93 -2.57
CA ASN A 622 -2.34 0.72 -2.73
C ASN A 622 -3.13 -0.58 -2.50
N ASN A 623 -4.37 -0.46 -2.01
CA ASN A 623 -5.28 -1.59 -1.83
C ASN A 623 -6.36 -1.58 -2.91
N GLN A 624 -6.32 -2.58 -3.80
CA GLN A 624 -7.29 -2.73 -4.88
C GLN A 624 -8.76 -2.82 -4.39
N ASN A 625 -8.99 -3.21 -3.12
CA ASN A 625 -10.35 -3.43 -2.60
C ASN A 625 -11.03 -2.16 -2.04
N ASP A 626 -10.38 -0.99 -1.99
CA ASP A 626 -11.00 0.23 -1.42
C ASP A 626 -12.07 0.87 -2.33
N GLU A 627 -12.35 0.28 -3.50
CA GLU A 627 -13.25 0.82 -4.55
C GLU A 627 -14.69 1.00 -4.05
N ASN A 628 -15.10 0.26 -3.02
CA ASN A 628 -16.48 0.23 -2.52
C ASN A 628 -16.97 1.50 -1.79
N THR A 629 -16.13 2.53 -1.63
CA THR A 629 -16.51 3.77 -0.92
C THR A 629 -16.42 5.04 -1.78
N LEU A 630 -16.14 4.91 -3.08
CA LEU A 630 -15.73 6.01 -3.94
C LEU A 630 -16.63 6.14 -5.18
N HIS A 631 -16.72 7.34 -5.72
CA HIS A 631 -17.60 7.66 -6.85
C HIS A 631 -16.92 7.37 -8.19
N ALA A 632 -17.67 6.83 -9.16
CA ALA A 632 -17.13 6.47 -10.47
C ALA A 632 -16.92 7.68 -11.41
N GLU A 633 -17.70 8.75 -11.24
CA GLU A 633 -17.66 9.95 -12.09
C GLU A 633 -17.72 11.22 -11.23
N ALA A 634 -17.02 12.29 -11.66
CA ALA A 634 -17.11 13.62 -11.07
C ALA A 634 -17.89 14.57 -12.00
N ASP A 635 -18.71 15.46 -11.43
CA ASP A 635 -19.34 16.56 -12.17
C ASP A 635 -18.64 17.91 -11.91
N ASN A 636 -19.13 19.00 -12.52
CA ASN A 636 -18.56 20.34 -12.39
C ASN A 636 -18.57 20.91 -10.96
N ASN A 637 -19.21 20.22 -10.00
CA ASN A 637 -19.29 20.57 -8.59
C ASN A 637 -18.62 19.55 -7.66
N GLY A 638 -17.93 18.53 -8.19
CA GLY A 638 -17.34 17.42 -7.41
C GLY A 638 -18.04 16.09 -7.67
N SER A 639 -17.55 14.99 -7.08
CA SER A 639 -18.25 13.72 -7.18
C SER A 639 -19.45 13.66 -6.24
N HIS A 640 -20.63 13.74 -6.85
CA HIS A 640 -21.92 13.60 -6.20
C HIS A 640 -22.63 12.40 -6.82
N ASP A 641 -22.88 11.36 -6.04
CA ASP A 641 -23.77 10.29 -6.49
C ASP A 641 -25.17 10.82 -6.82
N LYS A 642 -25.78 10.13 -7.76
CA LYS A 642 -27.06 10.40 -8.39
C LYS A 642 -28.14 10.91 -7.42
N ALA A 643 -28.76 11.98 -7.89
CA ALA A 643 -29.93 12.66 -7.39
C ALA A 643 -31.14 11.79 -7.02
N TYR A 644 -31.71 11.96 -5.81
CA TYR A 644 -33.11 11.55 -5.58
C TYR A 644 -33.88 12.56 -4.72
N ARG A 645 -34.34 13.66 -5.32
CA ARG A 645 -35.60 14.35 -4.90
C ARG A 645 -36.19 15.27 -5.97
N TYR A 646 -37.43 14.99 -6.33
CA TYR A 646 -38.22 15.66 -7.36
C TYR A 646 -38.70 17.06 -6.97
N VAL A 647 -38.79 17.97 -7.96
CA VAL A 647 -39.61 19.21 -7.88
C VAL A 647 -40.52 19.26 -9.12
N PRO A 648 -41.85 19.12 -8.99
CA PRO A 648 -42.79 19.20 -10.10
C PRO A 648 -42.93 20.63 -10.63
N ASN A 649 -42.79 20.84 -11.95
CA ASN A 649 -43.12 22.10 -12.61
C ASN A 649 -44.46 22.10 -13.37
N GLY A 650 -45.31 21.09 -13.17
CA GLY A 650 -46.72 21.12 -13.58
C GLY A 650 -47.03 21.07 -15.08
N TYR A 651 -46.03 20.97 -15.97
CA TYR A 651 -46.24 20.98 -17.43
C TYR A 651 -45.30 20.03 -18.19
N GLN A 652 -45.56 18.72 -18.16
CA GLN A 652 -45.03 17.64 -19.06
C GLN A 652 -43.52 17.62 -19.41
N SER A 653 -42.71 18.49 -18.83
CA SER A 653 -41.25 18.57 -18.86
C SER A 653 -40.76 18.53 -17.42
N CYS A 654 -39.72 17.74 -17.17
CA CYS A 654 -39.15 17.57 -15.84
C CYS A 654 -37.63 17.76 -15.93
N THR A 655 -37.07 18.56 -15.03
CA THR A 655 -35.63 18.61 -14.73
C THR A 655 -35.42 17.86 -13.41
N HIS A 656 -34.52 16.88 -13.37
CA HIS A 656 -34.21 16.20 -12.10
C HIS A 656 -33.33 17.10 -11.26
N SER A 657 -33.63 17.23 -9.96
CA SER A 657 -32.69 17.78 -9.00
C SER A 657 -32.15 16.72 -8.04
N ALA A 658 -30.82 16.62 -7.93
CA ALA A 658 -30.14 15.93 -6.85
C ALA A 658 -30.15 16.78 -5.62
N LYS A 659 -30.18 16.14 -4.45
CA LYS A 659 -29.57 16.69 -3.27
C LYS A 659 -28.63 15.64 -2.71
N CYS A 660 -27.34 15.92 -2.65
CA CYS A 660 -26.35 15.01 -2.09
C CYS A 660 -26.75 14.61 -0.65
N ARG A 661 -26.84 13.30 -0.36
CA ARG A 661 -27.23 12.78 0.98
C ARG A 661 -26.21 13.10 2.08
N VAL A 662 -24.95 13.40 1.72
CA VAL A 662 -23.86 13.71 2.66
C VAL A 662 -23.74 15.22 2.90
N CYS A 663 -23.63 16.03 1.85
CA CYS A 663 -23.36 17.48 1.97
C CYS A 663 -24.55 18.39 1.65
N GLY A 664 -25.65 17.86 1.08
CA GLY A 664 -26.84 18.64 0.77
C GLY A 664 -26.76 19.53 -0.47
N HIS A 665 -25.71 19.43 -1.31
CA HIS A 665 -25.57 20.19 -2.55
C HIS A 665 -26.57 19.76 -3.62
N LYS A 666 -27.08 20.70 -4.43
CA LYS A 666 -28.16 20.47 -5.41
C LYS A 666 -27.61 20.44 -6.85
N VAL A 667 -27.89 19.37 -7.62
CA VAL A 667 -27.46 19.22 -9.03
C VAL A 667 -28.70 19.12 -9.92
N GLU A 668 -28.76 19.77 -11.08
CA GLU A 668 -29.93 19.71 -11.98
C GLU A 668 -29.59 19.05 -13.33
N SER A 669 -30.48 18.20 -13.87
CA SER A 669 -30.28 17.45 -15.13
C SER A 669 -31.11 17.99 -16.32
N GLU A 670 -30.75 17.55 -17.53
CA GLU A 670 -31.48 17.82 -18.79
C GLU A 670 -32.91 17.24 -18.82
N GLU A 671 -33.78 17.79 -19.68
CA GLU A 671 -35.19 17.39 -19.84
C GLU A 671 -35.35 15.91 -20.28
N CYS A 672 -36.37 15.22 -19.72
CA CYS A 672 -36.77 13.86 -20.15
C CYS A 672 -38.28 13.70 -20.40
N THR A 673 -38.66 12.62 -21.11
CA THR A 673 -40.05 12.21 -21.41
C THR A 673 -40.52 11.04 -20.53
N ARG A 674 -41.84 10.89 -20.31
CA ARG A 674 -42.45 9.84 -19.44
C ARG A 674 -43.27 8.82 -20.24
N VAL A 675 -43.25 7.56 -19.80
CA VAL A 675 -44.21 6.49 -20.15
C VAL A 675 -44.61 5.76 -18.86
N ASN A 676 -45.90 5.67 -18.55
CA ASN A 676 -46.43 5.05 -17.31
C ASN A 676 -45.74 5.55 -16.03
N ASP A 677 -45.57 6.87 -15.89
CA ASP A 677 -44.89 7.53 -14.77
C ASP A 677 -43.41 7.17 -14.54
N ILE A 678 -42.81 6.44 -15.47
CA ILE A 678 -41.38 6.15 -15.53
C ILE A 678 -40.72 7.08 -16.56
N CYS A 679 -39.66 7.78 -16.17
CA CYS A 679 -38.85 8.57 -17.10
C CYS A 679 -38.09 7.64 -18.05
N THR A 680 -38.24 7.84 -19.36
CA THR A 680 -37.67 6.97 -20.40
C THR A 680 -36.14 7.04 -20.51
N LYS A 681 -35.53 8.11 -19.96
CA LYS A 681 -34.07 8.32 -20.00
C LYS A 681 -33.35 7.64 -18.83
N CYS A 682 -33.97 7.57 -17.66
CA CYS A 682 -33.34 7.06 -16.43
C CYS A 682 -34.04 5.84 -15.81
N ASN A 683 -35.16 5.37 -16.38
CA ASN A 683 -35.97 4.28 -15.84
C ASN A 683 -36.37 4.47 -14.36
N TYR A 684 -36.69 5.70 -13.96
CA TYR A 684 -37.13 6.03 -12.60
C TYR A 684 -38.55 6.63 -12.56
N GLY A 685 -39.35 6.30 -11.53
CA GLY A 685 -40.69 6.84 -11.31
C GLY A 685 -41.04 7.11 -9.82
N ASP A 686 -41.92 8.08 -9.56
CA ASP A 686 -42.32 8.45 -8.18
C ASP A 686 -43.35 7.48 -7.59
N LEU A 687 -44.35 7.07 -8.39
CA LEU A 687 -45.35 6.08 -8.05
C LEU A 687 -45.51 5.13 -9.22
N PHE A 688 -45.45 3.84 -8.95
CA PHE A 688 -45.77 2.80 -9.92
C PHE A 688 -46.90 1.93 -9.39
N GLU A 689 -47.97 1.85 -10.15
CA GLU A 689 -49.12 0.99 -9.83
C GLU A 689 -49.02 -0.31 -10.63
N LEU A 690 -48.92 -1.44 -9.94
CA LEU A 690 -48.88 -2.76 -10.54
C LEU A 690 -50.13 -3.54 -10.15
N ALA A 691 -51.06 -3.68 -11.09
CA ALA A 691 -52.25 -4.51 -10.90
C ALA A 691 -51.92 -5.99 -11.15
N ASP A 692 -52.40 -6.88 -10.29
CA ASP A 692 -52.32 -8.33 -10.50
C ASP A 692 -53.16 -8.78 -11.69
N GLY A 693 -52.64 -9.71 -12.49
CA GLY A 693 -53.30 -10.23 -13.69
C GLY A 693 -53.09 -9.38 -14.95
N GLU A 694 -52.51 -8.19 -14.83
CA GLU A 694 -52.15 -7.33 -15.95
C GLU A 694 -50.74 -7.62 -16.49
N ALA A 695 -50.53 -7.38 -17.78
CA ALA A 695 -49.24 -7.63 -18.41
C ALA A 695 -48.15 -6.68 -17.89
N TYR A 696 -46.97 -7.22 -17.60
CA TYR A 696 -45.80 -6.43 -17.20
C TYR A 696 -44.72 -6.52 -18.29
N THR A 697 -44.46 -5.40 -18.97
CA THR A 697 -43.65 -5.38 -20.21
C THR A 697 -42.35 -4.57 -20.09
N LEU A 698 -41.92 -4.21 -18.88
CA LEU A 698 -40.78 -3.33 -18.70
C LEU A 698 -39.46 -4.04 -19.09
N ALA A 699 -38.95 -3.68 -20.26
CA ALA A 699 -37.84 -4.39 -20.90
C ALA A 699 -36.46 -4.17 -20.27
N ASN A 700 -36.31 -3.16 -19.38
CA ASN A 700 -35.01 -2.76 -18.84
C ASN A 700 -34.99 -2.65 -17.29
N GLY A 701 -36.05 -3.07 -16.59
CA GLY A 701 -36.22 -2.80 -15.15
C GLY A 701 -36.37 -1.31 -14.83
N ALA A 702 -36.75 -0.97 -13.60
CA ALA A 702 -36.85 0.42 -13.14
C ALA A 702 -36.65 0.53 -11.64
N GLU A 703 -36.23 1.71 -11.18
CA GLU A 703 -36.29 2.08 -9.77
C GLU A 703 -37.52 2.96 -9.54
N VAL A 704 -38.33 2.64 -8.54
CA VAL A 704 -39.56 3.40 -8.23
C VAL A 704 -39.59 3.78 -6.76
N TYR A 705 -39.94 5.03 -6.45
CA TYR A 705 -39.97 5.48 -5.07
C TYR A 705 -41.10 4.82 -4.28
N GLU A 706 -42.29 4.73 -4.85
CA GLU A 706 -43.43 4.03 -4.26
C GLU A 706 -43.98 3.02 -5.27
N LEU A 707 -44.16 1.77 -4.85
CA LEU A 707 -44.83 0.72 -5.61
C LEU A 707 -46.11 0.33 -4.88
N ASN A 708 -47.25 0.44 -5.57
CA ASN A 708 -48.53 -0.07 -5.10
C ASN A 708 -48.91 -1.30 -5.92
N TYR A 709 -48.88 -2.47 -5.27
CA TYR A 709 -49.31 -3.74 -5.87
C TYR A 709 -50.63 -4.20 -5.27
N ALA A 710 -51.62 -4.48 -6.13
CA ALA A 710 -52.95 -4.90 -5.71
C ALA A 710 -53.33 -6.25 -6.34
N ARG A 711 -53.80 -7.20 -5.51
CA ARG A 711 -54.25 -8.53 -5.92
C ARG A 711 -55.57 -8.92 -5.25
N ASN A 712 -56.52 -9.41 -6.04
CA ASN A 712 -57.77 -9.99 -5.53
C ASN A 712 -57.77 -11.51 -5.71
N PHE A 713 -57.97 -12.23 -4.61
CA PHE A 713 -58.05 -13.68 -4.59
C PHE A 713 -59.49 -14.16 -4.84
N GLY A 714 -59.65 -15.19 -5.69
CA GLY A 714 -60.94 -15.86 -5.90
C GLY A 714 -61.42 -16.67 -4.67
N GLY A 715 -60.51 -17.02 -3.76
CA GLY A 715 -60.75 -17.80 -2.54
C GLY A 715 -59.51 -17.86 -1.64
N THR A 716 -59.51 -18.73 -0.63
CA THR A 716 -58.39 -18.94 0.32
C THR A 716 -57.45 -20.08 -0.06
N ASN A 717 -57.62 -20.58 -1.28
CA ASN A 717 -56.88 -21.69 -1.87
C ASN A 717 -55.52 -21.24 -2.42
N TRP A 718 -54.57 -22.17 -2.55
CA TRP A 718 -53.24 -21.86 -3.09
C TRP A 718 -53.31 -21.48 -4.57
N THR A 719 -52.63 -20.39 -4.92
CA THR A 719 -52.53 -19.90 -6.30
C THR A 719 -51.10 -19.42 -6.61
N THR A 720 -50.79 -19.21 -7.88
CA THR A 720 -49.43 -18.86 -8.32
C THR A 720 -49.14 -17.37 -8.13
N TRP A 721 -47.87 -17.05 -7.87
CA TRP A 721 -47.37 -15.69 -7.69
C TRP A 721 -46.05 -15.53 -8.44
N TYR A 722 -46.00 -14.56 -9.35
CA TYR A 722 -44.82 -14.24 -10.14
C TYR A 722 -44.77 -12.74 -10.42
N VAL A 723 -44.00 -11.99 -9.63
CA VAL A 723 -43.99 -10.52 -9.62
C VAL A 723 -42.59 -9.96 -9.89
N PRO A 724 -42.48 -8.72 -10.41
CA PRO A 724 -41.20 -8.13 -10.82
C PRO A 724 -40.47 -7.42 -9.68
N PHE A 725 -40.80 -7.67 -8.41
CA PHE A 725 -40.18 -6.99 -7.27
C PHE A 725 -39.86 -7.97 -6.15
N GLU A 726 -38.89 -7.62 -5.32
CA GLU A 726 -38.62 -8.37 -4.10
C GLU A 726 -39.61 -7.99 -3.00
N LEU A 727 -40.07 -8.99 -2.23
CA LEU A 727 -41.00 -8.79 -1.13
C LEU A 727 -40.44 -9.40 0.16
N LYS A 728 -40.13 -8.55 1.13
CA LYS A 728 -39.81 -9.02 2.49
C LYS A 728 -41.10 -9.34 3.24
N LEU A 729 -41.22 -10.56 3.74
CA LEU A 729 -42.39 -11.02 4.48
C LEU A 729 -42.39 -10.42 5.89
N THR A 730 -43.25 -9.43 6.11
CA THR A 730 -43.44 -8.79 7.42
C THR A 730 -44.44 -9.58 8.27
N PRO A 731 -44.43 -9.41 9.60
CA PRO A 731 -45.43 -10.04 10.46
C PRO A 731 -46.88 -9.70 10.05
N GLU A 732 -47.15 -8.47 9.60
CA GLU A 732 -48.49 -8.07 9.13
C GLU A 732 -48.92 -8.80 7.86
N LEU A 733 -47.99 -9.02 6.92
CA LEU A 733 -48.26 -9.78 5.71
C LEU A 733 -48.51 -11.25 6.03
N CYS A 734 -47.67 -11.86 6.88
CA CYS A 734 -47.79 -13.27 7.28
C CYS A 734 -49.05 -13.58 8.11
N GLN A 735 -49.67 -12.57 8.74
CA GLN A 735 -50.96 -12.71 9.42
C GLN A 735 -52.16 -12.81 8.47
N LYS A 736 -52.01 -12.32 7.23
CA LYS A 736 -53.10 -12.26 6.24
C LYS A 736 -52.89 -13.23 5.07
N TYR A 737 -51.62 -13.50 4.74
CA TYR A 737 -51.22 -14.26 3.57
C TYR A 737 -50.18 -15.32 3.94
N ALA A 738 -50.27 -16.47 3.29
CA ALA A 738 -49.20 -17.47 3.31
C ALA A 738 -48.53 -17.53 1.94
N PHE A 739 -47.21 -17.68 1.96
CA PHE A 739 -46.38 -17.80 0.76
C PHE A 739 -45.60 -19.12 0.82
N SER A 740 -45.45 -19.80 -0.31
CA SER A 740 -44.69 -21.05 -0.37
C SER A 740 -43.78 -21.11 -1.60
N ARG A 741 -42.57 -21.67 -1.41
CA ARG A 741 -41.58 -21.88 -2.47
C ARG A 741 -41.57 -23.33 -2.92
N ILE A 742 -41.60 -23.58 -4.22
CA ILE A 742 -41.44 -24.94 -4.77
C ILE A 742 -40.09 -25.52 -4.32
N ASN A 743 -40.10 -26.78 -3.87
CA ASN A 743 -38.91 -27.47 -3.39
C ASN A 743 -38.52 -28.64 -4.31
N ASN A 744 -39.41 -29.64 -4.43
CA ASN A 744 -39.09 -30.88 -5.13
C ASN A 744 -40.34 -31.56 -5.67
N VAL A 745 -40.17 -32.58 -6.52
CA VAL A 745 -41.28 -33.39 -7.06
C VAL A 745 -41.00 -34.87 -6.84
N HIS A 746 -41.99 -35.59 -6.33
CA HIS A 746 -41.91 -37.00 -5.97
C HIS A 746 -42.95 -37.81 -6.74
N GLN A 747 -42.56 -38.96 -7.28
CA GLN A 747 -43.49 -39.94 -7.84
C GLN A 747 -43.62 -41.13 -6.88
N TYR A 748 -44.85 -41.58 -6.66
CA TYR A 748 -45.16 -42.74 -5.83
C TYR A 748 -45.84 -43.80 -6.68
N ASP A 749 -45.32 -45.02 -6.56
CA ASP A 749 -45.87 -46.27 -7.09
C ASP A 749 -46.34 -47.05 -5.85
N ASP A 750 -47.63 -46.93 -5.54
CA ASP A 750 -48.25 -47.44 -4.32
C ASP A 750 -48.54 -48.95 -4.44
N ASP A 751 -48.78 -49.47 -5.65
CA ASP A 751 -49.07 -50.90 -5.92
C ASP A 751 -47.85 -51.71 -6.42
N ASN A 752 -46.74 -51.04 -6.68
CA ASN A 752 -45.42 -51.57 -7.02
C ASN A 752 -45.36 -52.24 -8.41
N ASP A 753 -46.20 -51.80 -9.36
CA ASP A 753 -46.27 -52.31 -10.74
C ASP A 753 -45.23 -51.70 -11.70
N GLY A 754 -44.47 -50.70 -11.24
CA GLY A 754 -43.47 -49.98 -12.02
C GLY A 754 -44.00 -48.74 -12.74
N VAL A 755 -45.26 -48.35 -12.52
CA VAL A 755 -45.91 -47.14 -13.02
C VAL A 755 -46.28 -46.25 -11.83
N ALA A 756 -46.01 -44.95 -11.92
CA ALA A 756 -46.37 -44.04 -10.84
C ALA A 756 -47.89 -43.85 -10.74
N ASP A 757 -48.49 -44.13 -9.58
CA ASP A 757 -49.90 -43.91 -9.25
C ASP A 757 -50.23 -42.44 -8.96
N ARG A 758 -49.25 -41.69 -8.43
CA ARG A 758 -49.42 -40.27 -8.09
C ARG A 758 -48.10 -39.51 -8.09
N THR A 759 -48.19 -38.21 -8.38
CA THR A 759 -47.06 -37.28 -8.34
C THR A 759 -47.34 -36.22 -7.29
N ILE A 760 -46.38 -35.92 -6.42
CA ILE A 760 -46.47 -34.90 -5.38
C ILE A 760 -45.43 -33.81 -5.66
N VAL A 761 -45.90 -32.58 -5.85
CA VAL A 761 -45.07 -31.37 -5.83
C VAL A 761 -44.97 -30.92 -4.38
N GLU A 762 -43.77 -30.97 -3.83
CA GLU A 762 -43.47 -30.53 -2.48
C GLU A 762 -43.04 -29.05 -2.51
N SER A 763 -43.60 -28.25 -1.62
CA SER A 763 -43.24 -26.84 -1.44
C SER A 763 -43.07 -26.49 0.03
N PHE A 764 -42.20 -25.52 0.34
CA PHE A 764 -41.94 -25.05 1.70
C PHE A 764 -42.72 -23.79 2.01
N ASN A 765 -43.35 -23.71 3.18
CA ASN A 765 -43.94 -22.46 3.63
C ASN A 765 -42.82 -21.45 3.96
N GLN A 766 -42.98 -20.20 3.55
CA GLN A 766 -42.01 -19.13 3.80
C GLN A 766 -42.40 -18.39 5.08
N ALA A 767 -41.42 -18.21 5.97
CA ALA A 767 -41.62 -17.60 7.28
C ALA A 767 -41.43 -16.08 7.25
N GLU A 768 -41.85 -15.41 8.33
CA GLU A 768 -41.55 -14.00 8.58
C GLU A 768 -40.04 -13.71 8.47
N GLY A 769 -39.68 -12.57 7.89
CA GLY A 769 -38.30 -12.13 7.70
C GLY A 769 -37.64 -12.63 6.42
N VAL A 770 -38.22 -13.63 5.75
CA VAL A 770 -37.75 -14.11 4.43
C VAL A 770 -38.04 -13.07 3.36
N THR A 771 -37.08 -12.85 2.45
CA THR A 771 -37.27 -12.03 1.25
C THR A 771 -37.55 -12.91 0.04
N LEU A 772 -38.75 -12.76 -0.54
CA LEU A 772 -39.12 -13.38 -1.80
C LEU A 772 -38.44 -12.63 -2.95
N LYS A 773 -37.80 -13.36 -3.86
CA LYS A 773 -37.05 -12.78 -4.97
C LYS A 773 -37.97 -12.36 -6.12
N ALA A 774 -37.61 -11.28 -6.81
CA ALA A 774 -38.25 -10.89 -8.06
C ALA A 774 -38.05 -11.97 -9.15
N ASN A 775 -38.99 -12.06 -10.10
CA ASN A 775 -38.96 -13.01 -11.21
C ASN A 775 -38.75 -14.46 -10.75
N TYR A 776 -39.39 -14.89 -9.66
CA TYR A 776 -39.26 -16.24 -9.15
C TYR A 776 -40.64 -16.89 -8.91
N PRO A 777 -40.88 -18.15 -9.35
CA PRO A 777 -42.16 -18.83 -9.13
C PRO A 777 -42.43 -19.16 -7.65
N TYR A 778 -43.45 -18.53 -7.08
CA TYR A 778 -43.94 -18.85 -5.72
C TYR A 778 -45.44 -19.18 -5.73
N LEU A 779 -45.91 -19.70 -4.61
CA LEU A 779 -47.32 -19.88 -4.30
C LEU A 779 -47.74 -18.86 -3.25
N VAL A 780 -48.99 -18.42 -3.31
CA VAL A 780 -49.59 -17.47 -2.37
C VAL A 780 -51.05 -17.83 -2.11
N ARG A 781 -51.55 -17.56 -0.91
CA ARG A 781 -52.99 -17.59 -0.60
C ARG A 781 -53.37 -16.60 0.50
N ALA A 782 -54.62 -16.17 0.50
CA ALA A 782 -55.23 -15.50 1.64
C ALA A 782 -55.54 -16.53 2.75
N LEU A 783 -55.29 -16.17 4.01
CA LEU A 783 -55.55 -17.03 5.15
C LEU A 783 -57.03 -17.06 5.54
N THR A 784 -57.75 -15.95 5.29
CA THR A 784 -59.18 -15.84 5.57
C THR A 784 -59.93 -15.18 4.41
N ASP A 785 -61.25 -15.34 4.37
CA ASP A 785 -62.10 -14.68 3.37
C ASP A 785 -62.06 -13.14 3.49
N ALA A 786 -61.77 -12.59 4.66
CA ALA A 786 -61.65 -11.15 4.86
C ALA A 786 -60.39 -10.57 4.20
N ASP A 787 -59.36 -11.41 3.99
CA ASP A 787 -58.07 -11.02 3.43
C ASP A 787 -57.97 -11.26 1.92
N LYS A 788 -59.08 -11.49 1.22
CA LYS A 788 -59.05 -11.74 -0.24
C LYS A 788 -58.59 -10.55 -1.09
N ALA A 789 -58.48 -9.36 -0.50
CA ALA A 789 -57.95 -8.17 -1.17
C ALA A 789 -56.56 -7.80 -0.61
N MET A 790 -55.51 -8.14 -1.35
CA MET A 790 -54.13 -7.81 -1.04
C MET A 790 -53.76 -6.45 -1.64
N ASN A 791 -53.25 -5.57 -0.78
CA ASN A 791 -52.61 -4.33 -1.18
C ASN A 791 -51.25 -4.27 -0.50
N ILE A 792 -50.20 -4.11 -1.30
CA ILE A 792 -48.82 -4.02 -0.86
C ILE A 792 -48.29 -2.66 -1.33
N THR A 793 -47.83 -1.85 -0.37
CA THR A 793 -47.14 -0.59 -0.64
C THR A 793 -45.70 -0.74 -0.21
N LEU A 794 -44.77 -0.55 -1.13
CA LEU A 794 -43.34 -0.62 -0.91
C LEU A 794 -42.68 0.69 -1.32
N THR A 795 -41.59 1.04 -0.64
CA THR A 795 -40.80 2.24 -0.97
C THR A 795 -39.39 1.88 -1.43
N GLU A 796 -38.80 2.70 -2.30
CA GLU A 796 -37.46 2.52 -2.87
C GLU A 796 -37.28 1.14 -3.52
N VAL A 797 -38.18 0.81 -4.46
CA VAL A 797 -38.26 -0.52 -5.07
C VAL A 797 -37.51 -0.60 -6.38
N ALA A 798 -36.64 -1.60 -6.51
CA ALA A 798 -36.08 -2.01 -7.79
C ALA A 798 -37.02 -3.03 -8.46
N LEU A 799 -37.72 -2.59 -9.50
CA LEU A 799 -38.48 -3.46 -10.41
C LEU A 799 -37.50 -4.17 -11.36
N ALA A 800 -37.48 -5.50 -11.27
CA ALA A 800 -36.75 -6.34 -12.19
C ALA A 800 -37.34 -6.26 -13.60
N LYS A 801 -36.48 -6.36 -14.60
CA LYS A 801 -36.89 -6.50 -16.00
C LYS A 801 -37.90 -7.64 -16.16
N ALA A 802 -38.89 -7.45 -17.02
CA ALA A 802 -39.87 -8.48 -17.38
C ALA A 802 -39.18 -9.68 -18.06
N GLU A 803 -38.90 -10.73 -17.28
CA GLU A 803 -38.25 -11.95 -17.77
C GLU A 803 -38.99 -13.19 -17.26
N SER A 804 -39.14 -14.19 -18.14
CA SER A 804 -39.62 -15.51 -17.76
C SER A 804 -38.46 -16.34 -17.21
N LYS A 805 -38.48 -16.59 -15.90
CA LYS A 805 -37.57 -17.51 -15.21
C LYS A 805 -38.33 -18.76 -14.78
N HIS A 806 -37.59 -19.83 -14.52
CA HIS A 806 -38.17 -21.13 -14.17
C HIS A 806 -37.46 -21.80 -12.99
N ILE A 807 -38.14 -22.80 -12.41
CA ILE A 807 -37.61 -23.75 -11.44
C ILE A 807 -37.66 -25.13 -12.08
N ASP A 808 -36.53 -25.83 -12.11
CA ASP A 808 -36.46 -27.22 -12.56
C ASP A 808 -36.47 -28.18 -11.38
N CYS A 809 -37.33 -29.19 -11.46
CA CYS A 809 -37.35 -30.36 -10.59
C CYS A 809 -37.27 -31.62 -11.46
N MET A 810 -36.90 -32.76 -10.86
CA MET A 810 -36.77 -34.01 -11.61
C MET A 810 -37.13 -35.23 -10.78
N SER A 811 -37.73 -36.22 -11.44
CA SER A 811 -37.90 -37.58 -10.93
C SER A 811 -37.06 -38.58 -11.75
N VAL A 812 -37.27 -39.86 -11.50
CA VAL A 812 -36.65 -40.94 -12.26
C VAL A 812 -37.06 -40.85 -13.74
N ASP A 813 -38.34 -40.61 -14.01
CA ASP A 813 -38.90 -40.75 -15.36
C ASP A 813 -39.14 -39.41 -16.07
N HIS A 814 -39.25 -38.30 -15.32
CA HIS A 814 -39.67 -37.00 -15.88
C HIS A 814 -38.82 -35.82 -15.36
N THR A 815 -38.74 -34.77 -16.18
CA THR A 815 -38.36 -33.42 -15.74
C THR A 815 -39.60 -32.55 -15.60
N TYR A 816 -39.60 -31.67 -14.59
CA TYR A 816 -40.70 -30.79 -14.21
C TYR A 816 -40.19 -29.35 -14.20
N THR A 817 -40.70 -28.50 -15.08
CA THR A 817 -40.23 -27.11 -15.20
C THR A 817 -41.37 -26.14 -14.89
N PHE A 818 -41.24 -25.39 -13.79
CA PHE A 818 -42.17 -24.35 -13.39
C PHE A 818 -41.74 -23.00 -13.96
N THR A 819 -42.42 -22.48 -14.97
CA THR A 819 -42.04 -21.26 -15.69
C THR A 819 -42.96 -20.09 -15.36
N GLY A 820 -42.40 -18.95 -14.97
CA GLY A 820 -43.15 -17.70 -14.77
C GLY A 820 -43.40 -16.92 -16.06
N THR A 821 -44.55 -16.24 -16.13
CA THR A 821 -44.95 -15.37 -17.25
C THR A 821 -45.49 -14.03 -16.75
N TYR A 822 -45.09 -12.98 -17.46
CA TYR A 822 -45.64 -11.63 -17.29
C TYR A 822 -46.71 -11.28 -18.33
N ASN A 823 -47.04 -12.19 -19.23
CA ASN A 823 -48.09 -12.03 -20.22
C ASN A 823 -49.20 -13.07 -19.98
N GLU A 824 -50.42 -12.71 -20.36
CA GLU A 824 -51.55 -13.63 -20.39
C GLU A 824 -51.28 -14.76 -21.39
N MET A 825 -51.69 -15.98 -21.04
CA MET A 825 -51.66 -17.13 -21.95
C MET A 825 -53.10 -17.55 -22.27
N GLY A 826 -53.37 -17.70 -23.57
CA GLY A 826 -54.69 -18.11 -24.09
C GLY A 826 -55.05 -19.56 -23.73
N GLU A 827 -56.25 -19.98 -24.15
CA GLU A 827 -56.75 -21.32 -23.86
C GLU A 827 -55.92 -22.41 -24.57
N SER A 828 -55.47 -23.41 -23.82
CA SER A 828 -54.88 -24.63 -24.40
C SER A 828 -55.72 -25.83 -23.99
N GLY A 829 -56.19 -26.61 -24.96
CA GLY A 829 -57.21 -27.63 -24.74
C GLY A 829 -56.80 -28.75 -23.78
N THR A 830 -57.72 -29.70 -23.57
CA THR A 830 -57.58 -30.91 -22.73
C THR A 830 -56.53 -31.91 -23.23
N GLU A 831 -55.57 -31.48 -24.05
CA GLU A 831 -54.49 -32.29 -24.60
C GLU A 831 -53.51 -32.68 -23.48
N ALA A 832 -53.00 -33.91 -23.52
CA ALA A 832 -52.11 -34.45 -22.49
C ALA A 832 -50.76 -33.69 -22.37
N ASN A 833 -50.41 -32.86 -23.36
CA ASN A 833 -49.15 -32.13 -23.45
C ASN A 833 -49.29 -30.61 -23.19
N SER A 834 -50.52 -30.13 -22.93
CA SER A 834 -50.72 -28.74 -22.51
C SER A 834 -50.01 -28.51 -21.17
N PRO A 835 -49.41 -27.34 -20.94
CA PRO A 835 -48.83 -27.07 -19.62
C PRO A 835 -49.91 -27.09 -18.53
N LEU A 836 -49.46 -27.28 -17.30
CA LEU A 836 -50.31 -27.42 -16.13
C LEU A 836 -50.36 -26.13 -15.33
N SER A 837 -51.58 -25.71 -15.01
CA SER A 837 -51.93 -24.58 -14.17
C SER A 837 -52.31 -25.04 -12.78
N LEU A 838 -52.00 -24.25 -11.76
CA LEU A 838 -52.37 -24.58 -10.38
C LEU A 838 -53.85 -24.21 -10.14
N PHE A 839 -54.68 -25.21 -9.86
CA PHE A 839 -56.05 -25.03 -9.42
C PHE A 839 -56.31 -25.87 -8.17
N ASP A 840 -56.48 -25.20 -7.03
CA ASP A 840 -56.80 -25.86 -5.78
C ASP A 840 -58.33 -26.02 -5.66
N TYR A 841 -58.81 -27.26 -5.84
CA TYR A 841 -60.20 -27.69 -5.64
C TYR A 841 -60.39 -28.26 -4.22
N SER A 842 -59.83 -27.59 -3.21
CA SER A 842 -60.07 -27.74 -1.76
C SER A 842 -59.86 -29.15 -1.19
N ASP A 843 -58.60 -29.62 -1.16
CA ASP A 843 -58.13 -30.93 -0.66
C ASP A 843 -58.15 -32.10 -1.66
N GLY A 844 -58.11 -31.77 -2.95
CA GLY A 844 -57.64 -32.64 -4.04
C GLY A 844 -56.49 -32.03 -4.86
N ASN A 845 -55.96 -30.86 -4.45
CA ASN A 845 -54.75 -30.15 -4.91
C ASN A 845 -54.28 -30.43 -6.35
N MET A 846 -55.16 -30.36 -7.34
CA MET A 846 -54.90 -30.91 -8.67
C MET A 846 -54.42 -29.84 -9.64
N TRP A 847 -53.24 -30.04 -10.22
CA TRP A 847 -52.82 -29.23 -11.36
C TRP A 847 -53.66 -29.63 -12.58
N LEU A 848 -54.23 -28.64 -13.28
CA LEU A 848 -55.09 -28.84 -14.44
C LEU A 848 -54.45 -28.25 -15.69
N ASN A 849 -54.65 -28.86 -16.86
CA ASN A 849 -54.23 -28.28 -18.14
C ASN A 849 -54.77 -26.85 -18.29
N PHE A 850 -53.94 -25.93 -18.79
CA PHE A 850 -54.28 -24.51 -18.95
C PHE A 850 -55.58 -24.27 -19.69
N HIS A 851 -56.67 -24.03 -18.96
CA HIS A 851 -57.87 -23.47 -19.58
C HIS A 851 -57.67 -21.99 -19.94
N SER A 852 -57.00 -21.20 -19.10
CA SER A 852 -56.45 -19.87 -19.39
C SER A 852 -55.53 -19.44 -18.24
N LEU A 853 -54.51 -18.60 -18.49
CA LEU A 853 -53.63 -18.07 -17.45
C LEU A 853 -53.54 -16.55 -17.51
N PRO A 854 -53.95 -15.84 -16.44
CA PRO A 854 -53.67 -14.41 -16.32
C PRO A 854 -52.18 -14.10 -16.32
N ALA A 855 -51.78 -12.87 -16.63
CA ALA A 855 -50.40 -12.43 -16.49
C ALA A 855 -49.93 -12.49 -15.01
N GLN A 856 -48.61 -12.46 -14.80
CA GLN A 856 -47.99 -12.53 -13.46
C GLN A 856 -48.28 -13.86 -12.73
N ARG A 857 -48.17 -14.96 -13.46
CA ARG A 857 -48.45 -16.33 -13.00
C ARG A 857 -47.33 -17.28 -13.44
N HIS A 858 -47.32 -18.50 -12.93
CA HIS A 858 -46.41 -19.55 -13.41
C HIS A 858 -47.16 -20.84 -13.75
N TYR A 859 -46.49 -21.68 -14.54
CA TYR A 859 -47.02 -22.91 -15.10
C TYR A 859 -46.03 -24.07 -15.07
N LEU A 860 -46.51 -25.31 -15.05
CA LEU A 860 -45.69 -26.52 -15.00
C LEU A 860 -45.69 -27.26 -16.35
N VAL A 861 -44.51 -27.58 -16.88
CA VAL A 861 -44.31 -28.49 -18.02
C VAL A 861 -43.65 -29.77 -17.53
N ILE A 862 -44.14 -30.93 -18.00
CA ILE A 862 -43.61 -32.25 -17.66
C ILE A 862 -43.07 -32.92 -18.92
N THR A 863 -41.81 -33.35 -18.90
CA THR A 863 -41.14 -33.95 -20.07
C THR A 863 -40.55 -35.32 -19.71
N PRO A 864 -40.87 -36.40 -20.47
CA PRO A 864 -40.24 -37.71 -20.30
C PRO A 864 -38.74 -37.65 -20.54
N ARG A 865 -37.96 -38.30 -19.66
CA ARG A 865 -36.49 -38.28 -19.72
C ARG A 865 -35.90 -39.20 -20.78
N ASP A 866 -36.67 -40.17 -21.23
CA ASP A 866 -36.30 -41.11 -22.29
C ASP A 866 -36.50 -40.53 -23.70
N GLY A 867 -37.03 -39.31 -23.80
CA GLY A 867 -37.31 -38.63 -25.07
C GLY A 867 -38.55 -39.15 -25.80
N SER A 868 -39.37 -39.98 -25.15
CA SER A 868 -40.67 -40.40 -25.69
C SER A 868 -41.67 -39.25 -25.68
N THR A 869 -42.55 -39.21 -26.68
CA THR A 869 -43.71 -38.31 -26.66
C THR A 869 -44.69 -38.76 -25.58
N PRO A 870 -45.17 -37.87 -24.68
CA PRO A 870 -46.14 -38.24 -23.67
C PRO A 870 -47.44 -38.68 -24.35
N THR A 871 -47.90 -39.90 -24.05
CA THR A 871 -49.13 -40.47 -24.64
C THR A 871 -50.34 -40.39 -23.72
N LEU A 872 -50.13 -40.09 -22.43
CA LEU A 872 -51.16 -39.94 -21.39
C LEU A 872 -50.70 -38.86 -20.40
N ALA A 873 -51.63 -38.05 -19.88
CA ALA A 873 -51.32 -37.11 -18.82
C ALA A 873 -50.72 -37.86 -17.62
N PRO A 874 -49.66 -37.35 -16.98
CA PRO A 874 -49.06 -38.01 -15.83
C PRO A 874 -50.11 -38.23 -14.73
N ALA A 875 -49.93 -39.31 -13.97
CA ALA A 875 -50.76 -39.65 -12.83
C ALA A 875 -50.96 -38.45 -11.89
N ARG A 876 -52.10 -38.43 -11.18
CA ARG A 876 -52.62 -37.27 -10.41
C ARG A 876 -51.50 -36.45 -9.74
N VAL A 877 -51.31 -35.21 -10.19
CA VAL A 877 -50.32 -34.27 -9.64
C VAL A 877 -50.94 -33.51 -8.48
N MET A 878 -50.35 -33.64 -7.29
CA MET A 878 -50.83 -33.05 -6.04
C MET A 878 -49.82 -32.07 -5.45
N LEU A 879 -50.27 -30.94 -4.93
CA LEU A 879 -49.42 -30.04 -4.13
C LEU A 879 -49.40 -30.49 -2.66
N GLN A 880 -48.22 -30.58 -2.07
CA GLN A 880 -48.02 -30.78 -0.64
C GLN A 880 -47.11 -29.67 -0.09
N VAL A 881 -47.67 -28.83 0.80
CA VAL A 881 -46.89 -27.80 1.50
C VAL A 881 -46.37 -28.39 2.81
N ILE A 882 -45.05 -28.39 3.01
CA ILE A 882 -44.40 -28.95 4.20
C ILE A 882 -43.71 -27.86 5.03
N GLY A 883 -43.88 -27.93 6.36
CA GLY A 883 -43.09 -27.21 7.37
C GLY A 883 -42.93 -25.69 7.17
N ASP A 884 -42.12 -25.07 8.02
CA ASP A 884 -41.43 -23.81 7.73
C ASP A 884 -39.97 -24.11 7.37
N GLU A 885 -39.21 -23.12 6.87
CA GLU A 885 -37.81 -23.31 6.43
C GLU A 885 -36.85 -23.78 7.55
N THR A 886 -37.27 -23.86 8.82
CA THR A 886 -36.44 -24.40 9.91
C THR A 886 -36.48 -25.93 10.00
N VAL A 887 -37.46 -26.57 9.35
CA VAL A 887 -37.58 -28.03 9.33
C VAL A 887 -36.74 -28.57 8.18
N THR A 888 -35.51 -29.01 8.48
CA THR A 888 -34.69 -29.75 7.51
C THR A 888 -35.49 -30.91 6.95
N GLY A 889 -35.87 -30.83 5.68
CA GLY A 889 -36.72 -31.78 4.95
C GLY A 889 -36.08 -33.16 4.74
N ILE A 890 -35.77 -33.87 5.83
CA ILE A 890 -35.71 -35.32 5.84
C ILE A 890 -36.92 -35.77 6.66
N VAL A 891 -38.08 -35.79 6.01
CA VAL A 891 -39.30 -36.38 6.57
C VAL A 891 -39.17 -37.90 6.42
N ASN A 892 -39.00 -38.59 7.55
CA ASN A 892 -39.12 -40.04 7.77
C ASN A 892 -39.09 -40.94 6.51
N LEU A 893 -37.92 -41.53 6.22
CA LEU A 893 -37.83 -42.70 5.34
C LEU A 893 -38.51 -43.90 6.04
N TYR A 894 -39.77 -44.19 5.67
CA TYR A 894 -40.53 -45.34 6.17
C TYR A 894 -40.12 -46.69 5.53
N SER A 895 -40.20 -47.72 6.38
CA SER A 895 -40.13 -49.19 6.21
C SER A 895 -38.82 -49.83 5.73
N ASN A 896 -38.20 -50.61 6.63
CA ASN A 896 -36.91 -51.30 6.46
C ASN A 896 -36.93 -52.48 5.45
N ASP A 897 -38.10 -52.91 5.00
CA ASP A 897 -38.23 -54.27 4.43
C ASP A 897 -38.04 -54.32 2.91
N LYS A 898 -38.09 -53.20 2.18
CA LYS A 898 -38.05 -53.19 0.70
C LYS A 898 -36.73 -52.74 0.06
N ARG A 899 -35.75 -52.21 0.82
CA ARG A 899 -34.55 -51.54 0.23
C ARG A 899 -33.25 -52.34 0.21
N SER A 900 -33.25 -53.62 0.58
CA SER A 900 -32.01 -54.39 0.74
C SER A 900 -31.27 -54.75 -0.57
N ALA A 901 -31.81 -54.40 -1.74
CA ALA A 901 -31.28 -54.84 -3.04
C ALA A 901 -30.80 -53.73 -4.00
N GLU A 902 -31.03 -52.44 -3.74
CA GLU A 902 -30.82 -51.37 -4.74
C GLU A 902 -29.82 -50.29 -4.31
N THR A 903 -29.14 -49.67 -5.29
CA THR A 903 -28.11 -48.62 -5.09
C THR A 903 -28.48 -47.40 -5.93
N TYR A 904 -28.33 -46.20 -5.39
CA TYR A 904 -28.63 -44.93 -6.06
C TYR A 904 -27.41 -43.99 -6.02
N ASP A 905 -27.26 -43.11 -7.00
CA ASP A 905 -26.33 -41.99 -6.89
C ASP A 905 -26.92 -40.84 -6.06
N LEU A 906 -26.11 -39.80 -5.78
CA LEU A 906 -26.52 -38.64 -4.98
C LEU A 906 -27.62 -37.81 -5.65
N SER A 907 -27.90 -38.05 -6.93
CA SER A 907 -28.97 -37.43 -7.70
C SER A 907 -30.27 -38.24 -7.62
N GLY A 908 -30.29 -39.36 -6.88
CA GLY A 908 -31.45 -40.24 -6.74
C GLY A 908 -31.67 -41.20 -7.91
N ARG A 909 -30.74 -41.26 -8.89
CA ARG A 909 -30.83 -42.21 -10.01
C ARG A 909 -30.38 -43.59 -9.55
N ARG A 910 -31.15 -44.63 -9.91
CA ARG A 910 -30.79 -46.03 -9.65
C ARG A 910 -29.57 -46.41 -10.49
N VAL A 911 -28.57 -47.03 -9.85
CA VAL A 911 -27.30 -47.38 -10.48
C VAL A 911 -26.95 -48.84 -10.24
N GLY A 912 -26.24 -49.45 -11.20
CA GLY A 912 -25.77 -50.83 -11.09
C GLY A 912 -24.73 -51.01 -9.98
N SER A 913 -24.63 -52.22 -9.42
CA SER A 913 -23.82 -52.54 -8.22
C SER A 913 -22.30 -52.32 -8.35
N ASN A 914 -21.80 -51.98 -9.54
CA ASN A 914 -20.37 -51.89 -9.85
C ASN A 914 -19.87 -50.45 -10.05
N GLN A 915 -20.69 -49.43 -9.77
CA GLN A 915 -20.28 -48.04 -9.93
C GLN A 915 -19.37 -47.58 -8.78
N ARG A 916 -18.24 -46.93 -9.12
CA ARG A 916 -17.32 -46.32 -8.15
C ARG A 916 -17.76 -44.89 -7.84
N GLY A 917 -17.69 -44.50 -6.57
CA GLY A 917 -18.08 -43.17 -6.10
C GLY A 917 -18.90 -43.20 -4.81
N LEU A 918 -19.39 -42.02 -4.41
CA LEU A 918 -20.26 -41.87 -3.25
C LEU A 918 -21.70 -42.18 -3.65
N LEU A 919 -22.27 -43.26 -3.10
CA LEU A 919 -23.58 -43.80 -3.46
C LEU A 919 -24.49 -43.90 -2.23
N ILE A 920 -25.79 -44.08 -2.45
CA ILE A 920 -26.78 -44.39 -1.40
C ILE A 920 -27.18 -45.86 -1.54
N LYS A 921 -26.81 -46.68 -0.55
CA LYS A 921 -27.18 -48.10 -0.48
C LYS A 921 -27.80 -48.40 0.88
N ASN A 922 -28.96 -49.05 0.90
CA ASN A 922 -29.74 -49.30 2.12
C ASN A 922 -29.98 -48.01 2.93
N GLY A 923 -30.20 -46.89 2.24
CA GLY A 923 -30.41 -45.57 2.88
C GLY A 923 -29.17 -44.96 3.54
N LYS A 924 -27.98 -45.55 3.39
CA LYS A 924 -26.71 -45.02 3.92
C LYS A 924 -25.81 -44.55 2.80
N LYS A 925 -25.09 -43.46 3.02
CA LYS A 925 -24.00 -43.02 2.14
C LYS A 925 -22.88 -44.05 2.23
N VAL A 926 -22.49 -44.62 1.11
CA VAL A 926 -21.42 -45.60 1.00
C VAL A 926 -20.44 -45.15 -0.06
N LEU A 927 -19.16 -45.09 0.27
CA LEU A 927 -18.11 -44.83 -0.70
C LEU A 927 -17.65 -46.17 -1.28
N VAL A 928 -17.98 -46.42 -2.54
CA VAL A 928 -17.55 -47.62 -3.27
C VAL A 928 -16.26 -47.26 -4.02
N LYS A 929 -15.14 -47.84 -3.58
CA LYS A 929 -13.80 -47.59 -4.14
C LYS A 929 -13.56 -48.32 -5.45
#